data_AF-A4GUI1-F1
#
_entry.id   AF-A4GUI1-F1
#
_cell.length_a   1.000
_cell.length_b   1.000
_cell.length_c   1.000
_cell.angle_alpha   90.00
_cell.angle_beta   90.00
_cell.angle_gamma   90.00
#
_symmetry.space_group_name_H-M   'P 1'
#
loop_
_entity.id
_entity.type
_entity.pdbx_description
1 polymer ?
#
loop_
_entity_poly.entity_id
_entity_poly.type
_entity_poly.pdbx_seq_one_letter_code
_entity_poly.pdbx_strand_id
1 'polypeptide(L)'
;MAFRVSGAVLGGAVRAPRLTGGGEGSLVFRHTGLFLTRGARVGCSGTHGAMRAAAAARKAVMVPEGENDGLASGADSAQFQSDELEVPDISEETTCGAGVADAQALNRVRVVPPPSDGQKIFQIDPMLQGYKYHLEYRYSLYRRIRSDIDEHEGGLEAFSRSYEKFGFNRSAEGITYREWAPGAFSAALVGDFNNWDPNADRMSKNEFGVWEIFLPNNADGTSPIPHGSRVKVRMDTPSGIKDSIPAWIKYSVQAPGEIPYNGIYYDPPEEVKYVFRHAQPKRPKSLRIYETHVGMSSPEPKINTYVNFRDEVLPRIKKLGYNAVQIMAIQEHSYYGSFGYHVTNFFAPSSRFGTPEDLKSLIDRAHELGLLVLMDVVHSHASSNTLDGLNGFDGTDTHYFHSGPRGHHWMWDSRLFNYGNWEVLRFLLSNARWWLEEYKFDGFRFDGVTSMMYTHHGLQVTFTGNFNEYFGFATDVDAVVYLMLVNDLIHGLYPEAVTIGEDVSGMSTFALPVHDGGVGFDYRMHMAVADKWIDLLKQSDETWKMGDIVHTLTNRRWLEKCVTYAESHDQALVGDKTIAFWLMDKDMYDFMALDRPSTPTIDRGIALHKMIRLITMGLGGEGYLNFMGNEFGHPEWIDFPRGPQRLPSGKFIPGNNNSYDKCRRRFDLGDADYLRYHGMQEFDQAMQHLEQKYEFMTSDHQYISRKHEEDKVIVFEKGDLVFVYNFHCNNSYFDYRIGCRKPGVYKVVLDSDAGLFGGFSRIHHAAEHFTADCSHDNRPYSFSVYTPSRTCVVYAPVE
;
A
#
# COMPACT_ATOMS: atom_id res chain seq x y z
N MET A 1 -4.64 8.45 11.90
CA MET A 1 -4.64 9.42 10.78
C MET A 1 -6.04 10.01 10.66
N ALA A 2 -6.21 11.29 10.29
CA ALA A 2 -7.54 11.92 10.27
C ALA A 2 -7.67 13.01 9.20
N PHE A 3 -8.75 12.97 8.42
CA PHE A 3 -9.09 13.97 7.42
C PHE A 3 -9.32 15.37 8.03
N ARG A 4 -8.23 16.13 8.19
CA ARG A 4 -8.28 17.56 8.50
C ARG A 4 -8.63 18.34 7.23
N VAL A 5 -9.92 18.41 6.91
CA VAL A 5 -10.47 19.40 5.98
C VAL A 5 -10.21 20.79 6.56
N SER A 6 -9.04 21.35 6.25
CA SER A 6 -8.58 22.62 6.79
C SER A 6 -9.41 23.77 6.21
N GLY A 7 -9.87 24.68 7.06
CA GLY A 7 -10.81 25.73 6.67
C GLY A 7 -10.13 26.84 5.87
N ALA A 8 -10.09 26.71 4.54
CA ALA A 8 -9.63 27.78 3.66
C ALA A 8 -10.55 29.02 3.77
N VAL A 9 -9.98 30.17 4.15
CA VAL A 9 -10.70 31.43 4.26
C VAL A 9 -10.73 32.13 2.90
N LEU A 10 -11.91 32.19 2.27
CA LEU A 10 -12.12 32.99 1.06
C LEU A 10 -12.33 34.47 1.42
N GLY A 11 -11.32 35.30 1.14
CA GLY A 11 -11.39 36.75 1.29
C GLY A 11 -12.22 37.39 0.17
N GLY A 12 -13.50 37.66 0.42
CA GLY A 12 -14.38 38.40 -0.48
C GLY A 12 -14.37 39.91 -0.20
N ALA A 13 -13.84 40.73 -1.12
CA ALA A 13 -13.82 42.18 -0.97
C ALA A 13 -15.17 42.83 -1.33
N VAL A 14 -15.89 43.35 -0.32
CA VAL A 14 -17.10 44.16 -0.50
C VAL A 14 -16.97 45.47 0.31
N ARG A 15 -17.50 46.58 -0.24
CA ARG A 15 -17.39 47.92 0.33
C ARG A 15 -18.09 48.06 1.68
N ALA A 16 -17.46 48.76 2.62
CA ALA A 16 -18.09 49.21 3.86
C ALA A 16 -19.17 50.28 3.63
N PRO A 17 -20.13 50.37 4.55
CA PRO A 17 -20.35 51.63 5.26
C PRO A 17 -20.05 51.51 6.77
N ARG A 18 -19.89 52.66 7.43
CA ARG A 18 -19.59 52.77 8.88
C ARG A 18 -20.80 52.38 9.75
N LEU A 19 -20.54 51.76 10.89
CA LEU A 19 -21.26 52.01 12.16
C LEU A 19 -20.35 51.65 13.36
N THR A 20 -20.81 51.87 14.60
CA THR A 20 -19.94 52.21 15.73
C THR A 20 -19.99 51.28 16.94
N GLY A 21 -18.81 51.01 17.54
CA GLY A 21 -18.66 50.76 18.99
C GLY A 21 -18.60 49.30 19.43
N GLY A 22 -17.95 49.08 20.59
CA GLY A 22 -17.72 47.77 21.22
C GLY A 22 -16.22 47.48 21.37
N GLY A 23 -15.78 47.14 22.59
CA GLY A 23 -14.37 46.87 22.90
C GLY A 23 -14.15 45.51 23.55
N GLU A 24 -12.87 45.16 23.74
CA GLU A 24 -12.35 43.97 24.46
C GLU A 24 -12.66 42.61 23.81
N GLY A 25 -11.77 41.60 23.84
CA GLY A 25 -10.38 41.59 24.29
C GLY A 25 -9.80 40.16 24.19
N SER A 26 -8.89 39.90 23.25
CA SER A 26 -8.42 38.53 22.94
C SER A 26 -7.16 38.13 23.73
N LEU A 27 -7.27 37.15 24.62
CA LEU A 27 -6.09 36.52 25.26
C LEU A 27 -5.34 35.61 24.28
N VAL A 28 -4.01 35.73 24.28
CA VAL A 28 -3.09 34.82 23.59
C VAL A 28 -2.35 33.99 24.63
N PHE A 29 -2.59 32.68 24.67
CA PHE A 29 -1.83 31.76 25.52
C PHE A 29 -0.69 31.08 24.73
N ARG A 30 0.55 31.46 25.08
CA ARG A 30 1.74 30.63 24.81
C ARG A 30 1.99 29.74 26.03
N HIS A 31 2.34 28.48 25.84
CA HIS A 31 2.86 27.62 26.90
C HIS A 31 4.15 26.93 26.49
N THR A 32 5.25 27.42 27.08
CA THR A 32 6.53 26.72 27.22
C THR A 32 6.58 26.08 28.60
N GLY A 33 6.90 24.79 28.69
CA GLY A 33 7.10 24.08 29.96
C GLY A 33 8.53 23.55 30.08
N LEU A 34 9.21 23.85 31.19
CA LEU A 34 10.59 23.43 31.47
C LEU A 34 10.63 22.48 32.69
N PHE A 35 11.70 21.69 32.79
CA PHE A 35 11.98 20.77 33.91
C PHE A 35 11.95 21.42 35.29
N LEU A 36 11.52 20.65 36.31
CA LEU A 36 12.06 20.70 37.67
C LEU A 36 11.82 19.36 38.41
N THR A 37 12.52 19.11 39.53
CA THR A 37 12.64 17.77 40.15
C THR A 37 12.59 17.78 41.69
N ARG A 38 12.41 16.58 42.27
CA ARG A 38 12.47 16.19 43.72
C ARG A 38 11.22 16.52 44.57
N GLY A 39 10.88 15.61 45.51
CA GLY A 39 9.67 15.77 46.36
C GLY A 39 9.47 14.89 47.62
N ALA A 40 10.35 13.92 47.92
CA ALA A 40 10.36 13.11 49.17
C ALA A 40 9.18 12.14 49.44
N ARG A 41 9.31 11.33 50.52
CA ARG A 41 8.47 10.17 50.89
C ARG A 41 7.65 10.44 52.18
N VAL A 42 6.53 9.74 52.33
CA VAL A 42 6.01 9.22 53.62
C VAL A 42 5.60 7.75 53.39
N GLY A 43 5.53 6.91 54.42
CA GLY A 43 5.20 5.48 54.26
C GLY A 43 4.54 4.85 55.49
N CYS A 44 4.56 3.50 55.53
CA CYS A 44 3.94 2.59 56.50
C CYS A 44 2.43 2.33 56.29
N SER A 45 1.89 1.12 56.54
CA SER A 45 2.49 -0.16 56.97
C SER A 45 1.57 -1.35 56.59
N GLY A 46 2.07 -2.59 56.70
CA GLY A 46 1.25 -3.80 56.60
C GLY A 46 2.07 -5.06 56.27
N THR A 47 2.23 -5.98 57.22
CA THR A 47 2.91 -7.27 57.03
C THR A 47 2.09 -8.42 57.59
N HIS A 48 2.00 -9.53 56.85
CA HIS A 48 2.14 -10.94 57.27
C HIS A 48 1.54 -11.90 56.21
N GLY A 49 2.02 -13.14 56.16
CA GLY A 49 1.47 -14.19 55.29
C GLY A 49 2.52 -15.01 54.54
N ALA A 50 3.34 -15.79 55.27
CA ALA A 50 4.32 -16.69 54.67
C ALA A 50 3.99 -18.16 54.95
N MET A 51 4.10 -19.02 53.93
CA MET A 51 4.28 -20.47 54.08
C MET A 51 5.35 -20.98 53.11
N ARG A 52 6.07 -22.03 53.52
CA ARG A 52 7.14 -22.71 52.78
C ARG A 52 7.01 -24.23 52.96
N ALA A 53 7.01 -24.99 51.86
CA ALA A 53 7.60 -26.33 51.67
C ALA A 53 7.15 -26.87 50.29
N ALA A 54 7.89 -27.56 49.40
CA ALA A 54 9.27 -28.07 49.28
C ALA A 54 9.39 -29.62 49.17
N ALA A 55 10.07 -30.07 48.10
CA ALA A 55 10.81 -31.34 47.92
C ALA A 55 10.11 -32.71 47.73
N ALA A 56 9.85 -33.05 46.46
CA ALA A 56 10.43 -34.17 45.67
C ALA A 56 10.74 -35.59 46.24
N ALA A 57 10.24 -36.63 45.55
CA ALA A 57 10.92 -37.89 45.12
C ALA A 57 10.00 -38.66 44.12
N ARG A 58 10.35 -39.32 42.99
CA ARG A 58 11.49 -40.14 42.45
C ARG A 58 11.35 -41.68 42.55
N LYS A 59 10.90 -42.33 41.46
CA LYS A 59 11.35 -43.62 40.82
C LYS A 59 10.36 -43.94 39.65
N ALA A 60 10.68 -44.42 38.43
CA ALA A 60 11.79 -45.17 37.79
C ALA A 60 11.47 -46.68 37.54
N VAL A 61 12.18 -47.30 36.56
CA VAL A 61 12.01 -48.67 35.94
C VAL A 61 11.01 -48.69 34.77
N MET A 62 11.24 -49.31 33.59
CA MET A 62 12.45 -49.78 32.83
C MET A 62 12.10 -49.96 31.32
N VAL A 63 13.08 -50.29 30.46
CA VAL A 63 12.92 -50.86 29.09
C VAL A 63 13.46 -52.32 29.09
N PRO A 64 13.16 -53.19 28.09
CA PRO A 64 14.15 -53.54 27.03
C PRO A 64 13.53 -53.96 25.66
N GLU A 65 14.23 -54.52 24.66
CA GLU A 65 15.41 -54.11 23.84
C GLU A 65 15.56 -55.09 22.62
N GLY A 66 16.31 -54.73 21.55
CA GLY A 66 16.61 -55.56 20.34
C GLY A 66 16.40 -54.79 19.01
N GLU A 67 17.36 -54.52 18.10
CA GLU A 67 18.47 -55.28 17.44
C GLU A 67 18.01 -56.22 16.30
N ASN A 68 18.67 -56.42 15.14
CA ASN A 68 19.79 -55.75 14.40
C ASN A 68 19.65 -56.11 12.88
N ASP A 69 20.52 -55.89 11.87
CA ASP A 69 21.94 -55.46 11.67
C ASP A 69 22.10 -54.88 10.21
N GLY A 70 23.32 -54.63 9.68
CA GLY A 70 23.56 -54.65 8.21
C GLY A 70 24.65 -53.73 7.58
N LEU A 71 25.90 -54.20 7.48
CA LEU A 71 27.07 -53.63 6.76
C LEU A 71 26.98 -53.76 5.20
N ALA A 72 27.91 -53.29 4.32
CA ALA A 72 28.87 -52.17 4.19
C ALA A 72 29.70 -52.30 2.86
N SER A 73 30.59 -51.34 2.52
CA SER A 73 31.64 -51.34 1.43
C SER A 73 31.17 -51.27 -0.06
N GLY A 74 31.99 -50.89 -1.06
CA GLY A 74 33.32 -50.21 -1.06
C GLY A 74 34.18 -50.37 -2.35
N ALA A 75 35.07 -49.39 -2.60
CA ALA A 75 36.29 -49.40 -3.48
C ALA A 75 36.21 -49.19 -5.02
N ASP A 76 37.34 -48.72 -5.57
CA ASP A 76 37.59 -48.20 -6.94
C ASP A 76 37.87 -49.24 -8.05
N SER A 77 37.82 -48.79 -9.32
CA SER A 77 38.85 -49.11 -10.34
C SER A 77 38.75 -48.14 -11.55
N ALA A 78 39.74 -48.12 -12.45
CA ALA A 78 40.02 -46.95 -13.31
C ALA A 78 40.34 -47.26 -14.79
N GLN A 79 40.24 -46.20 -15.62
CA GLN A 79 40.86 -45.97 -16.94
C GLN A 79 40.63 -46.95 -18.11
N PHE A 80 40.28 -46.40 -19.28
CA PHE A 80 41.06 -46.56 -20.52
C PHE A 80 40.92 -45.31 -21.43
N GLN A 81 41.78 -45.15 -22.43
CA GLN A 81 41.94 -43.94 -23.27
C GLN A 81 41.43 -44.13 -24.72
N SER A 82 41.78 -43.19 -25.61
CA SER A 82 41.65 -43.14 -27.08
C SER A 82 40.25 -42.82 -27.66
N ASP A 83 40.09 -41.94 -28.65
CA ASP A 83 41.09 -41.04 -29.29
C ASP A 83 40.46 -39.72 -29.80
N GLU A 84 41.31 -38.81 -30.29
CA GLU A 84 41.00 -37.44 -30.70
C GLU A 84 40.19 -37.32 -32.02
N LEU A 85 39.37 -36.26 -32.15
CA LEU A 85 39.47 -35.19 -33.19
C LEU A 85 38.14 -34.44 -33.39
N GLU A 86 38.14 -33.11 -33.21
CA GLU A 86 37.76 -32.07 -34.20
C GLU A 86 37.53 -30.68 -33.56
N VAL A 87 38.01 -29.63 -34.25
CA VAL A 87 37.90 -28.19 -33.89
C VAL A 87 38.13 -27.39 -35.18
N PRO A 88 37.34 -26.34 -35.54
CA PRO A 88 35.99 -25.98 -35.07
C PRO A 88 34.99 -25.53 -36.18
N ASP A 89 33.78 -25.17 -35.73
CA ASP A 89 32.92 -24.06 -36.20
C ASP A 89 32.18 -24.15 -37.57
N ILE A 90 30.83 -24.14 -37.52
CA ILE A 90 29.97 -23.02 -37.98
C ILE A 90 28.48 -23.44 -37.91
N SER A 91 27.67 -22.62 -37.24
CA SER A 91 26.18 -22.51 -37.26
C SER A 91 25.27 -23.76 -37.33
N GLU A 92 24.32 -23.86 -36.38
CA GLU A 92 22.91 -24.14 -36.76
C GLU A 92 21.91 -23.63 -35.68
N GLU A 93 20.62 -23.67 -36.01
CA GLU A 93 19.52 -23.16 -35.19
C GLU A 93 19.10 -24.16 -34.09
N THR A 94 18.75 -23.68 -32.89
CA THR A 94 18.18 -24.54 -31.84
C THR A 94 16.77 -24.10 -31.45
N THR A 95 15.76 -24.77 -32.01
CA THR A 95 14.37 -24.66 -31.58
C THR A 95 14.22 -25.19 -30.14
N CYS A 96 14.09 -24.29 -29.16
CA CYS A 96 13.99 -24.68 -27.76
C CYS A 96 12.54 -25.00 -27.35
N GLY A 97 12.28 -26.23 -26.91
CA GLY A 97 10.94 -26.76 -26.66
C GLY A 97 10.26 -26.26 -25.38
N ALA A 98 9.77 -25.03 -25.38
CA ALA A 98 8.86 -24.52 -24.35
C ALA A 98 7.43 -25.01 -24.60
N GLY A 99 6.93 -25.97 -23.80
CA GLY A 99 5.55 -26.48 -23.94
C GLY A 99 5.10 -27.62 -23.02
N VAL A 100 5.99 -28.24 -22.23
CA VAL A 100 5.62 -29.40 -21.37
C VAL A 100 5.98 -29.19 -19.88
N ALA A 101 6.87 -28.25 -19.55
CA ALA A 101 7.34 -28.04 -18.18
C ALA A 101 6.30 -27.38 -17.24
N ASP A 102 5.43 -26.53 -17.78
CA ASP A 102 4.62 -25.61 -16.98
C ASP A 102 3.43 -26.31 -16.28
N ALA A 103 2.79 -27.26 -16.96
CA ALA A 103 1.66 -28.02 -16.43
C ALA A 103 1.99 -28.85 -15.17
N GLN A 104 3.27 -29.11 -14.88
CA GLN A 104 3.71 -29.78 -13.66
C GLN A 104 4.04 -28.82 -12.50
N ALA A 105 4.21 -27.52 -12.76
CA ALA A 105 4.48 -26.52 -11.73
C ALA A 105 3.24 -26.25 -10.86
N LEU A 106 2.05 -26.25 -11.47
CA LEU A 106 0.75 -25.97 -10.85
C LEU A 106 0.33 -26.99 -9.76
N ASN A 107 0.90 -28.20 -9.75
CA ASN A 107 0.47 -29.31 -8.88
C ASN A 107 1.38 -29.56 -7.67
N ARG A 108 2.32 -28.67 -7.35
CA ARG A 108 3.04 -28.72 -6.06
C ARG A 108 2.18 -28.06 -4.98
N VAL A 109 1.76 -28.84 -3.98
CA VAL A 109 1.13 -28.31 -2.76
C VAL A 109 2.08 -27.30 -2.12
N ARG A 110 1.66 -26.03 -2.09
CA ARG A 110 2.41 -24.94 -1.47
C ARG A 110 2.19 -24.99 0.04
N VAL A 111 3.24 -25.13 0.84
CA VAL A 111 3.13 -25.31 2.30
C VAL A 111 3.70 -24.08 3.01
N VAL A 112 2.86 -23.39 3.78
CA VAL A 112 3.31 -22.32 4.68
C VAL A 112 4.19 -22.94 5.78
N PRO A 113 5.43 -22.46 5.99
CA PRO A 113 6.33 -23.02 7.01
C PRO A 113 5.77 -22.97 8.45
N PRO A 114 6.22 -23.86 9.35
CA PRO A 114 5.82 -23.82 10.76
C PRO A 114 6.46 -22.62 11.50
N PRO A 115 5.77 -22.01 12.49
CA PRO A 115 6.30 -20.89 13.26
C PRO A 115 7.58 -21.15 14.06
N SER A 116 8.44 -20.13 14.12
CA SER A 116 9.69 -20.08 14.92
C SER A 116 9.45 -19.69 16.39
N ASP A 117 10.50 -19.30 17.12
CA ASP A 117 10.42 -18.77 18.49
C ASP A 117 10.06 -17.26 18.60
N GLY A 118 10.15 -16.51 17.49
CA GLY A 118 9.87 -15.07 17.43
C GLY A 118 10.79 -14.18 18.28
N GLN A 119 12.01 -14.62 18.61
CA GLN A 119 12.89 -13.89 19.53
C GLN A 119 13.90 -12.94 18.85
N LYS A 120 14.08 -13.02 17.53
CA LYS A 120 15.13 -12.28 16.79
C LYS A 120 14.90 -10.76 16.79
N ILE A 121 13.65 -10.29 16.92
CA ILE A 121 13.34 -8.86 17.15
C ILE A 121 14.10 -8.25 18.34
N PHE A 122 14.32 -9.00 19.44
CA PHE A 122 15.05 -8.51 20.62
C PHE A 122 16.56 -8.38 20.38
N GLN A 123 17.08 -9.02 19.34
CA GLN A 123 18.48 -8.89 18.90
C GLN A 123 18.66 -7.69 17.95
N ILE A 124 17.64 -7.42 17.13
CA ILE A 124 17.59 -6.28 16.20
C ILE A 124 17.40 -4.96 16.96
N ASP A 125 16.49 -4.92 17.92
CA ASP A 125 16.25 -3.75 18.78
C ASP A 125 16.16 -4.16 20.27
N PRO A 126 17.28 -4.09 21.01
CA PRO A 126 17.31 -4.41 22.44
C PRO A 126 16.42 -3.53 23.33
N MET A 127 15.92 -2.37 22.86
CA MET A 127 14.98 -1.56 23.64
C MET A 127 13.60 -2.23 23.78
N LEU A 128 13.26 -3.14 22.86
CA LEU A 128 12.04 -3.97 22.94
C LEU A 128 12.02 -4.89 24.16
N GLN A 129 13.18 -5.19 24.77
CA GLN A 129 13.29 -6.02 25.98
C GLN A 129 12.44 -5.47 27.15
N GLY A 130 12.23 -4.15 27.23
CA GLY A 130 11.34 -3.53 28.22
C GLY A 130 9.86 -3.87 28.05
N TYR A 131 9.45 -4.30 26.86
CA TYR A 131 8.06 -4.62 26.47
C TYR A 131 7.89 -6.12 26.14
N LYS A 132 8.88 -6.95 26.51
CA LYS A 132 8.96 -8.37 26.16
C LYS A 132 7.67 -9.15 26.44
N TYR A 133 7.02 -8.95 27.59
CA TYR A 133 5.76 -9.63 27.91
C TYR A 133 4.61 -9.36 26.92
N HIS A 134 4.49 -8.14 26.40
CA HIS A 134 3.48 -7.80 25.39
C HIS A 134 3.80 -8.45 24.04
N LEU A 135 5.08 -8.44 23.65
CA LEU A 135 5.55 -9.01 22.38
C LEU A 135 5.47 -10.55 22.38
N GLU A 136 5.80 -11.21 23.49
CA GLU A 136 5.64 -12.65 23.67
C GLU A 136 4.16 -13.07 23.81
N TYR A 137 3.31 -12.23 24.42
CA TYR A 137 1.87 -12.47 24.41
C TYR A 137 1.31 -12.42 22.98
N ARG A 138 1.64 -11.38 22.20
CA ARG A 138 1.30 -11.27 20.76
C ARG A 138 1.75 -12.51 20.00
N TYR A 139 3.02 -12.88 20.14
CA TYR A 139 3.60 -13.98 19.36
C TYR A 139 3.07 -15.36 19.80
N SER A 140 2.75 -15.56 21.08
CA SER A 140 2.11 -16.81 21.54
C SER A 140 0.64 -16.91 21.10
N LEU A 141 -0.10 -15.81 21.04
CA LEU A 141 -1.46 -15.79 20.48
C LEU A 141 -1.47 -16.12 18.99
N TYR A 142 -0.55 -15.53 18.22
CA TYR A 142 -0.30 -15.91 16.82
C TYR A 142 0.00 -17.40 16.68
N ARG A 143 0.97 -17.92 17.43
CA ARG A 143 1.35 -19.35 17.34
C ARG A 143 0.22 -20.29 17.73
N ARG A 144 -0.62 -19.92 18.70
CA ARG A 144 -1.82 -20.70 19.06
C ARG A 144 -2.80 -20.75 17.89
N ILE A 145 -3.29 -19.61 17.42
CA ILE A 145 -4.29 -19.56 16.33
C ILE A 145 -3.74 -20.21 15.05
N ARG A 146 -2.45 -20.02 14.75
CA ARG A 146 -1.78 -20.68 13.63
C ARG A 146 -1.79 -22.21 13.76
N SER A 147 -1.58 -22.75 14.97
CA SER A 147 -1.64 -24.18 15.29
C SER A 147 -3.08 -24.71 15.28
N ASP A 148 -4.05 -23.95 15.80
CA ASP A 148 -5.46 -24.30 15.77
C ASP A 148 -5.94 -24.46 14.30
N ILE A 149 -5.45 -23.60 13.39
CA ILE A 149 -5.72 -23.67 11.94
C ILE A 149 -5.03 -24.88 11.29
N ASP A 150 -3.80 -25.24 11.70
CA ASP A 150 -3.14 -26.47 11.23
C ASP A 150 -3.91 -27.74 11.66
N GLU A 151 -4.40 -27.79 12.91
CA GLU A 151 -5.10 -28.95 13.45
C GLU A 151 -6.53 -29.12 12.91
N HIS A 152 -7.28 -28.02 12.73
CA HIS A 152 -8.73 -28.10 12.46
C HIS A 152 -9.14 -27.78 11.01
N GLU A 153 -8.30 -27.08 10.24
CA GLU A 153 -8.64 -26.61 8.89
C GLU A 153 -7.70 -27.14 7.79
N GLY A 154 -6.64 -27.88 8.16
CA GLY A 154 -5.60 -28.33 7.24
C GLY A 154 -4.53 -27.27 6.94
N GLY A 155 -4.38 -26.29 7.83
CA GLY A 155 -3.38 -25.22 7.72
C GLY A 155 -3.81 -24.04 6.86
N LEU A 156 -2.97 -23.00 6.83
CA LEU A 156 -3.27 -21.74 6.14
C LEU A 156 -3.55 -21.90 4.63
N GLU A 157 -2.97 -22.90 3.97
CA GLU A 157 -3.25 -23.23 2.56
C GLU A 157 -4.74 -23.55 2.36
N ALA A 158 -5.25 -24.55 3.07
CA ALA A 158 -6.62 -25.03 2.94
C ALA A 158 -7.65 -24.07 3.55
N PHE A 159 -7.29 -23.38 4.65
CA PHE A 159 -8.16 -22.40 5.30
C PHE A 159 -8.45 -21.19 4.40
N SER A 160 -7.43 -20.68 3.71
CA SER A 160 -7.53 -19.54 2.78
C SER A 160 -8.20 -19.87 1.44
N ARG A 161 -8.54 -21.13 1.18
CA ARG A 161 -9.33 -21.56 0.00
C ARG A 161 -10.82 -21.62 0.28
N SER A 162 -11.30 -20.98 1.35
CA SER A 162 -12.71 -21.09 1.74
C SER A 162 -13.69 -20.45 0.74
N TYR A 163 -13.21 -19.65 -0.23
CA TYR A 163 -14.02 -19.22 -1.39
C TYR A 163 -14.41 -20.37 -2.35
N GLU A 164 -13.78 -21.55 -2.24
CA GLU A 164 -14.16 -22.80 -2.93
C GLU A 164 -15.27 -23.56 -2.16
N LYS A 165 -15.62 -23.09 -0.95
CA LYS A 165 -16.64 -23.69 -0.07
C LYS A 165 -17.82 -22.74 0.13
N PHE A 166 -17.55 -21.46 0.39
CA PHE A 166 -18.50 -20.37 0.63
C PHE A 166 -18.80 -19.58 -0.65
N GLY A 167 -19.91 -18.86 -0.67
CA GLY A 167 -20.46 -18.28 -1.89
C GLY A 167 -20.97 -19.35 -2.85
N PHE A 168 -21.05 -19.02 -4.13
CA PHE A 168 -21.51 -19.94 -5.17
C PHE A 168 -20.35 -20.76 -5.75
N ASN A 169 -20.48 -22.08 -5.69
CA ASN A 169 -19.49 -23.01 -6.23
C ASN A 169 -20.18 -24.02 -7.17
N ARG A 170 -19.69 -24.07 -8.42
CA ARG A 170 -20.22 -24.88 -9.52
C ARG A 170 -19.62 -26.29 -9.46
N SER A 171 -20.43 -27.33 -9.65
CA SER A 171 -19.97 -28.70 -9.90
C SER A 171 -20.54 -29.22 -11.22
N ALA A 172 -20.20 -30.45 -11.61
CA ALA A 172 -20.78 -31.09 -12.80
C ALA A 172 -22.29 -31.36 -12.64
N GLU A 173 -22.76 -31.50 -11.40
CA GLU A 173 -24.11 -31.88 -11.02
C GLU A 173 -25.04 -30.68 -10.72
N GLY A 174 -24.48 -29.51 -10.38
CA GLY A 174 -25.27 -28.38 -9.88
C GLY A 174 -24.47 -27.17 -9.38
N ILE A 175 -25.07 -26.41 -8.48
CA ILE A 175 -24.43 -25.30 -7.74
C ILE A 175 -24.65 -25.53 -6.24
N THR A 176 -23.58 -25.51 -5.47
CA THR A 176 -23.66 -25.36 -4.01
C THR A 176 -23.51 -23.89 -3.65
N TYR A 177 -24.45 -23.37 -2.85
CA TYR A 177 -24.33 -22.05 -2.23
C TYR A 177 -24.21 -22.22 -0.71
N ARG A 178 -23.17 -21.61 -0.11
CA ARG A 178 -23.00 -21.53 1.35
C ARG A 178 -22.79 -20.10 1.82
N GLU A 179 -23.33 -19.80 3.00
CA GLU A 179 -23.21 -18.49 3.62
C GLU A 179 -23.16 -18.58 5.15
N TRP A 180 -22.33 -17.76 5.78
CA TRP A 180 -22.34 -17.66 7.25
C TRP A 180 -23.38 -16.63 7.69
N ALA A 181 -24.34 -17.06 8.52
CA ALA A 181 -25.37 -16.18 9.10
C ALA A 181 -25.91 -16.80 10.42
N PRO A 182 -25.11 -16.79 11.50
CA PRO A 182 -25.46 -17.44 12.76
C PRO A 182 -26.66 -16.77 13.45
N GLY A 183 -26.87 -15.46 13.28
CA GLY A 183 -28.03 -14.73 13.82
C GLY A 183 -29.36 -15.03 13.13
N ALA A 184 -29.36 -15.48 11.87
CA ALA A 184 -30.60 -15.72 11.11
C ALA A 184 -31.40 -16.92 11.66
N PHE A 185 -32.74 -16.83 11.63
CA PHE A 185 -33.66 -17.90 12.01
C PHE A 185 -34.01 -18.82 10.85
N SER A 186 -34.13 -18.26 9.64
CA SER A 186 -34.26 -19.01 8.38
C SER A 186 -33.57 -18.26 7.24
N ALA A 187 -33.08 -19.00 6.24
CA ALA A 187 -32.50 -18.43 5.02
C ALA A 187 -33.04 -19.14 3.78
N ALA A 188 -33.18 -18.39 2.69
CA ALA A 188 -33.51 -18.88 1.35
C ALA A 188 -32.68 -18.12 0.31
N LEU A 189 -32.24 -18.82 -0.73
CA LEU A 189 -31.59 -18.21 -1.87
C LEU A 189 -32.68 -17.66 -2.82
N VAL A 190 -32.57 -16.40 -3.24
CA VAL A 190 -33.55 -15.75 -4.12
C VAL A 190 -32.86 -15.03 -5.27
N GLY A 191 -33.51 -14.97 -6.42
CA GLY A 191 -32.99 -14.27 -7.58
C GLY A 191 -33.87 -14.40 -8.81
N ASP A 192 -33.35 -13.93 -9.94
CA ASP A 192 -34.09 -14.00 -11.21
C ASP A 192 -34.40 -15.45 -11.63
N PHE A 193 -33.55 -16.40 -11.25
CA PHE A 193 -33.70 -17.83 -11.55
C PHE A 193 -34.95 -18.48 -10.90
N ASN A 194 -35.39 -17.99 -9.74
CA ASN A 194 -36.55 -18.52 -9.01
C ASN A 194 -37.70 -17.50 -8.85
N ASN A 195 -37.73 -16.47 -9.69
CA ASN A 195 -38.70 -15.36 -9.64
C ASN A 195 -38.75 -14.66 -8.25
N TRP A 196 -37.65 -14.71 -7.49
CA TRP A 196 -37.51 -14.16 -6.15
C TRP A 196 -38.44 -14.74 -5.06
N ASP A 197 -38.93 -15.98 -5.22
CA ASP A 197 -39.78 -16.65 -4.22
C ASP A 197 -38.96 -17.18 -3.02
N PRO A 198 -39.21 -16.70 -1.78
CA PRO A 198 -38.56 -17.21 -0.57
C PRO A 198 -38.86 -18.67 -0.22
N ASN A 199 -39.81 -19.31 -0.91
CA ASN A 199 -40.27 -20.65 -0.58
C ASN A 199 -39.71 -21.74 -1.48
N ALA A 200 -39.16 -21.38 -2.65
CA ALA A 200 -38.56 -22.33 -3.58
C ALA A 200 -37.27 -22.94 -3.01
N ASP A 201 -36.29 -22.09 -2.71
CA ASP A 201 -34.90 -22.51 -2.49
C ASP A 201 -34.44 -22.22 -1.04
N ARG A 202 -35.07 -22.91 -0.08
CA ARG A 202 -34.78 -22.80 1.35
C ARG A 202 -33.48 -23.53 1.74
N MET A 203 -32.65 -22.87 2.54
CA MET A 203 -31.35 -23.37 2.98
C MET A 203 -31.43 -24.14 4.31
N SER A 204 -30.48 -25.05 4.56
CA SER A 204 -30.30 -25.75 5.84
C SER A 204 -29.13 -25.18 6.63
N LYS A 205 -29.28 -25.01 7.95
CA LYS A 205 -28.25 -24.48 8.87
C LYS A 205 -27.48 -25.61 9.56
N ASN A 206 -26.15 -25.50 9.63
CA ASN A 206 -25.31 -26.38 10.46
C ASN A 206 -25.12 -25.82 11.89
N GLU A 207 -24.43 -26.57 12.74
CA GLU A 207 -24.18 -26.22 14.15
C GLU A 207 -23.32 -24.97 14.37
N PHE A 208 -22.51 -24.57 13.38
CA PHE A 208 -21.69 -23.36 13.39
C PHE A 208 -22.41 -22.12 12.82
N GLY A 209 -23.66 -22.29 12.37
CA GLY A 209 -24.47 -21.22 11.78
C GLY A 209 -24.16 -20.89 10.32
N VAL A 210 -23.47 -21.79 9.62
CA VAL A 210 -23.36 -21.76 8.16
C VAL A 210 -24.63 -22.37 7.57
N TRP A 211 -25.22 -21.67 6.60
CA TRP A 211 -26.33 -22.13 5.78
C TRP A 211 -25.82 -22.73 4.48
N GLU A 212 -26.43 -23.81 4.02
CA GLU A 212 -26.12 -24.48 2.75
C GLU A 212 -27.40 -24.73 1.94
N ILE A 213 -27.29 -24.66 0.61
CA ILE A 213 -28.22 -25.27 -0.34
C ILE A 213 -27.45 -25.82 -1.54
N PHE A 214 -27.90 -26.95 -2.08
CA PHE A 214 -27.47 -27.48 -3.37
C PHE A 214 -28.62 -27.40 -4.37
N LEU A 215 -28.40 -26.70 -5.48
CA LEU A 215 -29.31 -26.65 -6.62
C LEU A 215 -28.80 -27.63 -7.69
N PRO A 216 -29.52 -28.70 -8.04
CA PRO A 216 -29.14 -29.59 -9.14
C PRO A 216 -29.26 -28.86 -10.49
N ASN A 217 -28.56 -29.35 -11.51
CA ASN A 217 -28.77 -28.90 -12.89
C ASN A 217 -30.22 -29.07 -13.35
N ASN A 218 -30.62 -28.25 -14.31
CA ASN A 218 -31.86 -28.40 -15.04
C ASN A 218 -31.91 -29.74 -15.79
N ALA A 219 -33.11 -30.19 -16.19
CA ALA A 219 -33.31 -31.48 -16.84
C ALA A 219 -32.62 -31.62 -18.22
N ASP A 220 -32.14 -30.53 -18.80
CA ASP A 220 -31.32 -30.47 -20.03
C ASP A 220 -29.80 -30.41 -19.76
N GLY A 221 -29.39 -30.46 -18.49
CA GLY A 221 -28.00 -30.35 -18.04
C GLY A 221 -27.50 -28.91 -17.82
N THR A 222 -28.32 -27.88 -18.10
CA THR A 222 -27.91 -26.48 -17.92
C THR A 222 -27.85 -26.07 -16.44
N SER A 223 -27.12 -24.98 -16.16
CA SER A 223 -26.99 -24.42 -14.81
C SER A 223 -28.34 -23.96 -14.25
N PRO A 224 -28.68 -24.27 -12.98
CA PRO A 224 -29.94 -23.83 -12.38
C PRO A 224 -29.98 -22.31 -12.14
N ILE A 225 -28.82 -21.66 -12.05
CA ILE A 225 -28.70 -20.20 -12.09
C ILE A 225 -27.94 -19.82 -13.37
N PRO A 226 -28.58 -19.12 -14.33
CA PRO A 226 -27.89 -18.62 -15.52
C PRO A 226 -26.85 -17.55 -15.17
N HIS A 227 -25.72 -17.54 -15.87
CA HIS A 227 -24.72 -16.47 -15.78
C HIS A 227 -25.36 -15.08 -15.93
N GLY A 228 -24.95 -14.12 -15.09
CA GLY A 228 -25.47 -12.76 -15.12
C GLY A 228 -26.80 -12.56 -14.38
N SER A 229 -27.43 -13.62 -13.87
CA SER A 229 -28.65 -13.53 -13.06
C SER A 229 -28.39 -12.78 -11.75
N ARG A 230 -29.33 -11.92 -11.33
CA ARG A 230 -29.27 -11.28 -10.01
C ARG A 230 -29.63 -12.28 -8.93
N VAL A 231 -28.91 -12.22 -7.80
CA VAL A 231 -29.04 -13.12 -6.64
C VAL A 231 -28.89 -12.35 -5.33
N LYS A 232 -29.67 -12.76 -4.32
CA LYS A 232 -29.56 -12.34 -2.91
C LYS A 232 -29.87 -13.53 -2.00
N VAL A 233 -29.39 -13.49 -0.76
CA VAL A 233 -29.87 -14.39 0.30
C VAL A 233 -30.94 -13.65 1.11
N ARG A 234 -32.15 -14.20 1.15
CA ARG A 234 -33.26 -13.70 1.95
C ARG A 234 -33.25 -14.41 3.29
N MET A 235 -33.21 -13.64 4.38
CA MET A 235 -33.11 -14.16 5.74
C MET A 235 -34.22 -13.59 6.62
N ASP A 236 -34.77 -14.42 7.48
CA ASP A 236 -35.53 -13.98 8.65
C ASP A 236 -34.57 -13.82 9.83
N THR A 237 -34.54 -12.63 10.45
CA THR A 237 -33.47 -12.23 11.38
C THR A 237 -33.99 -11.51 12.63
N PRO A 238 -33.17 -11.34 13.68
CA PRO A 238 -33.56 -10.58 14.88
C PRO A 238 -33.94 -9.11 14.64
N SER A 239 -33.59 -8.53 13.48
CA SER A 239 -34.02 -7.18 13.06
C SER A 239 -35.05 -7.19 11.91
N GLY A 240 -35.68 -8.35 11.64
CA GLY A 240 -36.71 -8.54 10.61
C GLY A 240 -36.21 -9.26 9.36
N ILE A 241 -37.05 -9.31 8.33
CA ILE A 241 -36.70 -9.93 7.04
C ILE A 241 -35.72 -9.03 6.28
N LYS A 242 -34.64 -9.63 5.73
CA LYS A 242 -33.60 -8.94 4.94
C LYS A 242 -33.28 -9.68 3.65
N ASP A 243 -32.94 -8.93 2.61
CA ASP A 243 -32.39 -9.42 1.35
C ASP A 243 -30.96 -8.91 1.17
N SER A 244 -29.97 -9.75 1.49
CA SER A 244 -28.56 -9.37 1.46
C SER A 244 -27.87 -9.83 0.17
N ILE A 245 -26.96 -9.01 -0.36
CA ILE A 245 -25.97 -9.49 -1.34
C ILE A 245 -25.06 -10.49 -0.61
N PRO A 246 -24.81 -11.71 -1.14
CA PRO A 246 -23.94 -12.69 -0.50
C PRO A 246 -22.55 -12.14 -0.18
N ALA A 247 -22.02 -12.44 1.02
CA ALA A 247 -20.76 -11.87 1.50
C ALA A 247 -19.56 -12.27 0.62
N TRP A 248 -19.67 -13.44 -0.02
CA TRP A 248 -18.69 -14.06 -0.91
C TRP A 248 -19.05 -13.88 -2.40
N ILE A 249 -19.82 -12.84 -2.77
CA ILE A 249 -20.20 -12.60 -4.16
C ILE A 249 -18.96 -12.22 -5.01
N LYS A 250 -18.83 -12.82 -6.20
CA LYS A 250 -17.71 -12.60 -7.12
C LYS A 250 -17.91 -11.40 -8.06
N TYR A 251 -19.14 -10.90 -8.19
CA TYR A 251 -19.48 -9.69 -8.95
C TYR A 251 -20.80 -9.08 -8.46
N SER A 252 -20.94 -7.76 -8.47
CA SER A 252 -22.17 -7.06 -8.06
C SER A 252 -22.34 -5.77 -8.83
N VAL A 253 -23.56 -5.45 -9.26
CA VAL A 253 -23.84 -4.32 -10.17
C VAL A 253 -25.00 -3.47 -9.64
N GLN A 254 -24.89 -2.14 -9.79
CA GLN A 254 -26.01 -1.20 -9.63
C GLN A 254 -26.66 -0.98 -11.00
N ALA A 255 -27.93 -1.34 -11.15
CA ALA A 255 -28.65 -1.12 -12.41
C ALA A 255 -29.01 0.37 -12.58
N PRO A 256 -29.05 0.92 -13.82
CA PRO A 256 -29.38 2.32 -14.04
C PRO A 256 -30.76 2.70 -13.46
N GLY A 257 -30.76 3.54 -12.42
CA GLY A 257 -31.96 3.99 -11.72
C GLY A 257 -32.34 3.17 -10.47
N GLU A 258 -31.67 2.05 -10.19
CA GLU A 258 -31.77 1.38 -8.90
C GLU A 258 -30.84 2.04 -7.86
N ILE A 259 -31.29 2.11 -6.60
CA ILE A 259 -30.48 2.63 -5.49
C ILE A 259 -29.49 1.56 -4.96
N PRO A 260 -29.94 0.36 -4.52
CA PRO A 260 -29.01 -0.66 -4.04
C PRO A 260 -28.29 -1.35 -5.21
N TYR A 261 -27.14 -1.95 -4.93
CA TYR A 261 -26.56 -2.97 -5.79
C TYR A 261 -27.36 -4.29 -5.70
N ASN A 262 -27.13 -5.16 -6.69
CA ASN A 262 -27.50 -6.57 -6.66
C ASN A 262 -26.24 -7.43 -6.81
N GLY A 263 -26.21 -8.57 -6.10
CA GLY A 263 -25.23 -9.61 -6.39
C GLY A 263 -25.53 -10.24 -7.74
N ILE A 264 -24.50 -10.54 -8.51
CA ILE A 264 -24.61 -11.19 -9.82
C ILE A 264 -23.98 -12.57 -9.74
N TYR A 265 -24.70 -13.61 -10.14
CA TYR A 265 -24.10 -14.93 -10.27
C TYR A 265 -23.14 -14.95 -11.46
N TYR A 266 -21.85 -15.05 -11.16
CA TYR A 266 -20.77 -14.85 -12.12
C TYR A 266 -19.97 -16.13 -12.33
N ASP A 267 -20.46 -16.97 -13.24
CA ASP A 267 -19.76 -18.12 -13.82
C ASP A 267 -19.84 -17.97 -15.35
N PRO A 268 -18.93 -17.21 -15.99
CA PRO A 268 -19.01 -16.93 -17.43
C PRO A 268 -18.75 -18.21 -18.26
N PRO A 269 -19.28 -18.30 -19.49
CA PRO A 269 -18.97 -19.41 -20.40
C PRO A 269 -17.45 -19.56 -20.63
N GLU A 270 -16.99 -20.78 -20.91
CA GLU A 270 -15.57 -21.12 -21.04
C GLU A 270 -14.88 -20.35 -22.18
N GLU A 271 -15.65 -19.95 -23.19
CA GLU A 271 -15.22 -19.14 -24.34
C GLU A 271 -15.01 -17.65 -23.99
N VAL A 272 -15.48 -17.22 -22.81
CA VAL A 272 -15.41 -15.85 -22.30
C VAL A 272 -14.42 -15.72 -21.13
N LYS A 273 -14.16 -16.81 -20.39
CA LYS A 273 -13.19 -16.84 -19.29
C LYS A 273 -11.80 -16.40 -19.76
N TYR A 274 -11.18 -15.51 -18.99
CA TYR A 274 -9.84 -15.04 -19.26
C TYR A 274 -8.80 -16.06 -18.81
N VAL A 275 -7.95 -16.48 -19.76
CA VAL A 275 -6.79 -17.32 -19.50
C VAL A 275 -5.54 -16.43 -19.57
N PHE A 276 -4.87 -16.27 -18.43
CA PHE A 276 -3.58 -15.59 -18.32
C PHE A 276 -2.53 -16.22 -19.24
N ARG A 277 -1.72 -15.38 -19.88
CA ARG A 277 -0.76 -15.77 -20.93
C ARG A 277 0.68 -15.47 -20.55
N HIS A 278 0.89 -14.59 -19.59
CA HIS A 278 2.21 -14.15 -19.15
C HIS A 278 2.46 -14.56 -17.70
N ALA A 279 3.73 -14.82 -17.38
CA ALA A 279 4.12 -15.15 -16.01
C ALA A 279 4.28 -13.88 -15.17
N GLN A 280 3.92 -13.95 -13.89
CA GLN A 280 4.16 -12.89 -12.90
C GLN A 280 5.64 -12.45 -12.93
N PRO A 281 5.95 -11.14 -13.07
CA PRO A 281 7.33 -10.67 -13.08
C PRO A 281 8.04 -10.94 -11.75
N LYS A 282 9.35 -11.23 -11.81
CA LYS A 282 10.17 -11.40 -10.60
C LYS A 282 10.23 -10.12 -9.79
N ARG A 283 10.27 -10.26 -8.46
CA ARG A 283 10.35 -9.16 -7.51
C ARG A 283 11.61 -8.33 -7.73
N PRO A 284 11.51 -7.02 -8.02
CA PRO A 284 12.68 -6.16 -8.19
C PRO A 284 13.33 -5.85 -6.82
N LYS A 285 14.63 -5.52 -6.82
CA LYS A 285 15.35 -5.11 -5.59
C LYS A 285 14.68 -3.89 -4.96
N SER A 286 14.49 -2.85 -5.77
CA SER A 286 13.81 -1.60 -5.40
C SER A 286 12.50 -1.45 -6.17
N LEU A 287 11.48 -0.94 -5.48
CA LEU A 287 10.17 -0.68 -6.07
C LEU A 287 10.09 0.76 -6.55
N ARG A 288 9.63 0.95 -7.79
CA ARG A 288 9.24 2.23 -8.38
C ARG A 288 7.76 2.09 -8.74
N ILE A 289 6.92 2.53 -7.82
CA ILE A 289 5.48 2.30 -7.80
C ILE A 289 4.75 3.50 -8.41
N TYR A 290 3.87 3.25 -9.37
CA TYR A 290 2.94 4.24 -9.89
C TYR A 290 1.55 3.98 -9.31
N GLU A 291 1.06 4.86 -8.44
CA GLU A 291 -0.23 4.74 -7.74
C GLU A 291 -1.36 5.31 -8.60
N THR A 292 -2.43 4.51 -8.74
CA THR A 292 -3.48 4.73 -9.74
C THR A 292 -4.86 4.40 -9.22
N HIS A 293 -5.87 5.06 -9.79
CA HIS A 293 -7.28 4.70 -9.60
C HIS A 293 -7.94 4.61 -10.99
N VAL A 294 -8.30 3.39 -11.42
CA VAL A 294 -8.79 3.10 -12.78
C VAL A 294 -9.86 4.10 -13.23
N GLY A 295 -10.94 4.24 -12.46
CA GLY A 295 -12.11 5.06 -12.84
C GLY A 295 -11.86 6.53 -13.16
N MET A 296 -10.76 7.14 -12.73
CA MET A 296 -10.47 8.56 -12.99
C MET A 296 -9.22 8.79 -13.86
N SER A 297 -8.73 7.73 -14.51
CA SER A 297 -7.57 7.75 -15.41
C SER A 297 -7.88 8.23 -16.84
N SER A 298 -9.13 8.62 -17.14
CA SER A 298 -9.47 9.21 -18.45
C SER A 298 -9.12 10.71 -18.50
N PRO A 299 -8.74 11.28 -19.67
CA PRO A 299 -8.69 12.74 -19.85
C PRO A 299 -10.08 13.37 -19.99
N GLU A 300 -11.10 12.58 -20.36
CA GLU A 300 -12.50 13.01 -20.36
C GLU A 300 -13.10 12.92 -18.94
N PRO A 301 -14.08 13.77 -18.59
CA PRO A 301 -14.79 13.70 -17.30
C PRO A 301 -15.81 12.55 -17.28
N LYS A 302 -15.31 11.30 -17.25
CA LYS A 302 -16.10 10.06 -17.22
C LYS A 302 -15.41 9.00 -16.37
N ILE A 303 -16.16 7.98 -15.94
CA ILE A 303 -15.58 6.77 -15.37
C ILE A 303 -14.82 6.02 -16.47
N ASN A 304 -13.53 5.76 -16.26
CA ASN A 304 -12.70 4.97 -17.18
C ASN A 304 -12.81 3.45 -16.89
N THR A 305 -12.51 2.63 -17.90
CA THR A 305 -12.62 1.16 -17.81
C THR A 305 -11.26 0.48 -17.59
N TYR A 306 -11.29 -0.76 -17.09
CA TYR A 306 -10.12 -1.65 -17.01
C TYR A 306 -9.46 -1.81 -18.38
N VAL A 307 -10.24 -2.01 -19.44
CA VAL A 307 -9.78 -2.13 -20.83
C VAL A 307 -9.02 -0.88 -21.30
N ASN A 308 -9.58 0.32 -21.07
CA ASN A 308 -8.91 1.55 -21.49
C ASN A 308 -7.66 1.86 -20.65
N PHE A 309 -7.66 1.48 -19.36
CA PHE A 309 -6.47 1.57 -18.51
C PHE A 309 -5.37 0.60 -18.99
N ARG A 310 -5.74 -0.63 -19.34
CA ARG A 310 -4.87 -1.67 -19.88
C ARG A 310 -4.14 -1.20 -21.14
N ASP A 311 -4.88 -0.58 -22.07
CA ASP A 311 -4.37 -0.28 -23.41
C ASP A 311 -3.67 1.09 -23.47
N GLU A 312 -4.16 2.13 -22.76
CA GLU A 312 -3.60 3.49 -22.83
C GLU A 312 -2.69 3.86 -21.65
N VAL A 313 -2.95 3.35 -20.44
CA VAL A 313 -2.28 3.81 -19.21
C VAL A 313 -1.07 2.93 -18.83
N LEU A 314 -1.19 1.60 -18.91
CA LEU A 314 -0.04 0.72 -18.63
C LEU A 314 1.19 1.00 -19.51
N PRO A 315 1.06 1.28 -20.84
CA PRO A 315 2.22 1.63 -21.66
C PRO A 315 2.87 2.96 -21.26
N ARG A 316 2.12 3.96 -20.78
CA ARG A 316 2.69 5.19 -20.18
C ARG A 316 3.53 4.86 -18.97
N ILE A 317 2.98 4.08 -18.03
CA ILE A 317 3.69 3.72 -16.79
C ILE A 317 5.00 2.99 -17.11
N LYS A 318 4.97 2.07 -18.09
CA LYS A 318 6.17 1.38 -18.55
C LYS A 318 7.17 2.31 -19.24
N LYS A 319 6.72 3.22 -20.11
CA LYS A 319 7.58 4.24 -20.75
C LYS A 319 8.32 5.07 -19.70
N LEU A 320 7.64 5.48 -18.64
CA LEU A 320 8.18 6.30 -17.55
C LEU A 320 9.23 5.59 -16.67
N GLY A 321 9.48 4.28 -16.82
CA GLY A 321 10.54 3.56 -16.10
C GLY A 321 10.14 3.00 -14.72
N TYR A 322 8.86 3.10 -14.35
CA TYR A 322 8.29 2.41 -13.18
C TYR A 322 8.32 0.89 -13.39
N ASN A 323 8.33 0.13 -12.29
CA ASN A 323 8.34 -1.34 -12.30
C ASN A 323 7.19 -1.99 -11.52
N ALA A 324 6.35 -1.18 -10.86
CA ALA A 324 5.14 -1.62 -10.18
C ALA A 324 4.00 -0.61 -10.37
N VAL A 325 2.76 -1.11 -10.36
CA VAL A 325 1.53 -0.31 -10.36
C VAL A 325 0.79 -0.61 -9.06
N GLN A 326 0.43 0.40 -8.28
CA GLN A 326 -0.53 0.26 -7.18
C GLN A 326 -1.91 0.64 -7.74
N ILE A 327 -2.87 -0.28 -7.69
CA ILE A 327 -4.24 -0.03 -8.17
C ILE A 327 -5.20 0.06 -6.98
N MET A 328 -5.65 1.28 -6.75
CA MET A 328 -6.63 1.64 -5.73
C MET A 328 -8.06 1.25 -6.16
N ALA A 329 -8.96 1.14 -5.19
CA ALA A 329 -10.40 1.01 -5.39
C ALA A 329 -10.87 -0.24 -6.20
N ILE A 330 -10.10 -1.34 -6.17
CA ILE A 330 -10.48 -2.59 -6.84
C ILE A 330 -11.65 -3.28 -6.13
N GLN A 331 -11.64 -3.42 -4.80
CA GLN A 331 -12.76 -4.02 -4.07
C GLN A 331 -14.04 -3.18 -4.27
N GLU A 332 -15.17 -3.81 -4.56
CA GLU A 332 -16.41 -3.08 -4.85
C GLU A 332 -16.91 -2.28 -3.63
N HIS A 333 -17.25 -1.02 -3.89
CA HIS A 333 -17.57 0.01 -2.91
C HIS A 333 -18.75 0.84 -3.43
N SER A 334 -19.87 0.89 -2.70
CA SER A 334 -21.10 1.51 -3.22
C SER A 334 -21.02 3.04 -3.41
N TYR A 335 -20.23 3.74 -2.59
CA TYR A 335 -20.01 5.18 -2.70
C TYR A 335 -18.69 5.48 -3.44
N TYR A 336 -18.78 5.90 -4.70
CA TYR A 336 -17.60 6.21 -5.55
C TYR A 336 -16.71 7.31 -4.95
N GLY A 337 -17.30 8.29 -4.27
CA GLY A 337 -16.57 9.34 -3.53
C GLY A 337 -15.89 8.88 -2.23
N SER A 338 -15.87 7.57 -1.93
CA SER A 338 -14.99 6.99 -0.89
C SER A 338 -13.58 6.66 -1.41
N PHE A 339 -13.34 6.82 -2.72
CA PHE A 339 -12.07 6.50 -3.37
C PHE A 339 -11.61 5.04 -3.21
N GLY A 340 -12.55 4.13 -2.93
CA GLY A 340 -12.32 2.71 -2.69
C GLY A 340 -12.46 2.28 -1.23
N TYR A 341 -12.30 3.21 -0.26
CA TYR A 341 -12.15 2.83 1.15
C TYR A 341 -13.42 2.28 1.81
N HIS A 342 -14.62 2.66 1.35
CA HIS A 342 -15.86 2.11 1.90
C HIS A 342 -16.33 0.86 1.13
N VAL A 343 -15.52 -0.20 1.22
CA VAL A 343 -15.79 -1.51 0.63
C VAL A 343 -17.11 -2.09 1.13
N THR A 344 -17.89 -2.63 0.19
CA THR A 344 -19.16 -3.31 0.46
C THR A 344 -19.11 -4.80 0.13
N ASN A 345 -18.53 -5.18 -1.02
CA ASN A 345 -18.50 -6.57 -1.51
C ASN A 345 -17.04 -7.01 -1.74
N PHE A 346 -16.41 -7.57 -0.70
CA PHE A 346 -14.96 -7.75 -0.59
C PHE A 346 -14.34 -8.67 -1.66
N PHE A 347 -15.10 -9.61 -2.22
CA PHE A 347 -14.65 -10.56 -3.25
C PHE A 347 -14.98 -10.12 -4.69
N ALA A 348 -15.73 -9.03 -4.87
CA ALA A 348 -16.10 -8.50 -6.17
C ALA A 348 -15.17 -7.36 -6.60
N PRO A 349 -14.65 -7.35 -7.85
CA PRO A 349 -14.01 -6.18 -8.43
C PRO A 349 -15.07 -5.13 -8.78
N SER A 350 -14.73 -3.84 -8.70
CA SER A 350 -15.70 -2.76 -8.92
C SER A 350 -16.24 -2.75 -10.35
N SER A 351 -17.54 -3.04 -10.45
CA SER A 351 -18.31 -3.13 -11.70
C SER A 351 -18.33 -1.84 -12.53
N ARG A 352 -17.96 -0.71 -11.92
CA ARG A 352 -17.83 0.59 -12.58
C ARG A 352 -16.80 0.60 -13.70
N PHE A 353 -15.77 -0.24 -13.61
CA PHE A 353 -14.64 -0.22 -14.53
C PHE A 353 -14.70 -1.36 -15.57
N GLY A 354 -15.56 -2.36 -15.36
CA GLY A 354 -15.72 -3.51 -16.26
C GLY A 354 -16.01 -4.79 -15.49
N THR A 355 -15.85 -5.91 -16.19
CA THR A 355 -16.04 -7.25 -15.63
C THR A 355 -14.78 -7.79 -14.94
N PRO A 356 -14.90 -8.86 -14.12
CA PRO A 356 -13.77 -9.66 -13.65
C PRO A 356 -12.77 -10.06 -14.74
N GLU A 357 -13.23 -10.48 -15.92
CA GLU A 357 -12.34 -10.86 -17.02
C GLU A 357 -11.59 -9.66 -17.63
N ASP A 358 -12.20 -8.47 -17.64
CA ASP A 358 -11.51 -7.24 -18.05
C ASP A 358 -10.35 -6.89 -17.08
N LEU A 359 -10.55 -7.07 -15.77
CA LEU A 359 -9.50 -6.88 -14.75
C LEU A 359 -8.37 -7.92 -14.89
N LYS A 360 -8.69 -9.20 -15.11
CA LYS A 360 -7.67 -10.22 -15.42
C LYS A 360 -6.84 -9.81 -16.65
N SER A 361 -7.50 -9.30 -17.70
CA SER A 361 -6.81 -8.82 -18.91
C SER A 361 -5.91 -7.60 -18.67
N LEU A 362 -6.24 -6.74 -17.70
CA LEU A 362 -5.41 -5.61 -17.28
C LEU A 362 -4.12 -6.13 -16.62
N ILE A 363 -4.24 -7.09 -15.71
CA ILE A 363 -3.12 -7.62 -14.94
C ILE A 363 -2.17 -8.44 -15.84
N ASP A 364 -2.71 -9.31 -16.69
CA ASP A 364 -1.91 -10.10 -17.65
C ASP A 364 -1.11 -9.20 -18.62
N ARG A 365 -1.68 -8.05 -19.03
CA ARG A 365 -0.97 -7.04 -19.83
C ARG A 365 0.10 -6.28 -19.04
N ALA A 366 -0.11 -6.04 -17.74
CA ALA A 366 0.93 -5.46 -16.90
C ALA A 366 2.12 -6.43 -16.75
N HIS A 367 1.83 -7.72 -16.61
CA HIS A 367 2.84 -8.79 -16.60
C HIS A 367 3.59 -8.91 -17.93
N GLU A 368 2.90 -8.84 -19.08
CA GLU A 368 3.52 -8.75 -20.41
C GLU A 368 4.51 -7.57 -20.50
N LEU A 369 4.13 -6.41 -19.95
CA LEU A 369 4.97 -5.22 -19.88
C LEU A 369 6.06 -5.32 -18.79
N GLY A 370 6.13 -6.40 -18.02
CA GLY A 370 7.08 -6.55 -16.92
C GLY A 370 6.89 -5.48 -15.85
N LEU A 371 5.64 -5.27 -15.42
CA LEU A 371 5.21 -4.46 -14.29
C LEU A 371 4.56 -5.37 -13.25
N LEU A 372 4.94 -5.24 -11.98
CA LEU A 372 4.17 -5.84 -10.87
C LEU A 372 2.86 -5.07 -10.70
N VAL A 373 1.78 -5.76 -10.32
CA VAL A 373 0.50 -5.14 -9.96
C VAL A 373 0.21 -5.40 -8.49
N LEU A 374 0.18 -4.34 -7.71
CA LEU A 374 -0.19 -4.34 -6.30
C LEU A 374 -1.61 -3.79 -6.14
N MET A 375 -2.38 -4.36 -5.22
CA MET A 375 -3.77 -3.96 -4.98
C MET A 375 -3.96 -3.34 -3.59
N ASP A 376 -4.83 -2.34 -3.50
CA ASP A 376 -5.34 -1.82 -2.22
C ASP A 376 -6.30 -2.83 -1.57
N VAL A 377 -6.01 -3.22 -0.33
CA VAL A 377 -6.80 -4.17 0.47
C VAL A 377 -7.25 -3.49 1.75
N VAL A 378 -8.55 -3.17 1.80
CA VAL A 378 -9.14 -2.37 2.88
C VAL A 378 -9.74 -3.29 3.95
N HIS A 379 -8.88 -4.07 4.59
CA HIS A 379 -9.28 -4.97 5.68
C HIS A 379 -9.33 -4.29 7.07
N SER A 380 -9.13 -2.96 7.13
CA SER A 380 -9.20 -2.19 8.38
C SER A 380 -10.63 -1.90 8.86
N HIS A 381 -11.59 -1.83 7.94
CA HIS A 381 -12.99 -1.53 8.21
C HIS A 381 -13.89 -2.01 7.06
N ALA A 382 -15.21 -1.91 7.24
CA ALA A 382 -16.18 -2.10 6.16
C ALA A 382 -17.19 -0.94 6.13
N SER A 383 -17.82 -0.72 4.98
CA SER A 383 -18.90 0.25 4.85
C SER A 383 -20.04 0.01 5.84
N SER A 384 -20.68 1.08 6.31
CA SER A 384 -21.90 1.02 7.12
C SER A 384 -23.17 0.71 6.32
N ASN A 385 -23.07 0.56 4.99
CA ASN A 385 -24.17 0.15 4.11
C ASN A 385 -24.78 -1.21 4.49
N THR A 386 -26.11 -1.24 4.66
CA THR A 386 -26.89 -2.42 5.11
C THR A 386 -27.74 -3.09 4.02
N LEU A 387 -27.81 -2.52 2.81
CA LEU A 387 -28.63 -3.02 1.68
C LEU A 387 -27.80 -3.77 0.62
N ASP A 388 -26.50 -3.45 0.58
CA ASP A 388 -25.58 -3.76 -0.51
C ASP A 388 -24.15 -4.05 -0.03
N GLY A 389 -23.95 -4.19 1.29
CA GLY A 389 -22.68 -4.54 1.94
C GLY A 389 -22.90 -5.30 3.26
N LEU A 390 -21.80 -5.64 3.94
CA LEU A 390 -21.78 -6.55 5.08
C LEU A 390 -22.47 -6.03 6.38
N ASN A 391 -22.83 -4.75 6.48
CA ASN A 391 -23.32 -4.21 7.76
C ASN A 391 -24.69 -4.79 8.15
N GLY A 392 -24.75 -5.43 9.33
CA GLY A 392 -25.98 -6.01 9.83
C GLY A 392 -26.49 -7.20 9.04
N PHE A 393 -25.61 -7.90 8.31
CA PHE A 393 -25.91 -8.99 7.37
C PHE A 393 -26.94 -10.00 7.90
N ASP A 394 -26.61 -10.73 8.97
CA ASP A 394 -27.47 -11.73 9.62
C ASP A 394 -28.54 -11.12 10.56
N GLY A 395 -28.72 -9.81 10.49
CA GLY A 395 -29.59 -9.02 11.36
C GLY A 395 -28.99 -8.58 12.70
N THR A 396 -27.77 -9.01 13.06
CA THR A 396 -27.06 -8.61 14.29
C THR A 396 -26.03 -7.51 14.05
N ASP A 397 -25.59 -6.80 15.10
CA ASP A 397 -24.42 -5.91 14.97
C ASP A 397 -23.08 -6.66 15.13
N THR A 398 -23.10 -7.90 15.63
CA THR A 398 -21.96 -8.74 16.03
C THR A 398 -21.33 -9.63 14.96
N HIS A 399 -21.88 -9.71 13.74
CA HIS A 399 -21.58 -10.75 12.76
C HIS A 399 -20.08 -10.83 12.34
N TYR A 400 -19.67 -10.02 11.38
CA TYR A 400 -18.25 -9.85 11.02
C TYR A 400 -17.52 -8.87 11.94
N PHE A 401 -18.23 -8.22 12.86
CA PHE A 401 -17.83 -6.98 13.51
C PHE A 401 -17.93 -7.07 15.04
N HIS A 402 -17.21 -6.21 15.76
CA HIS A 402 -17.50 -6.01 17.18
C HIS A 402 -18.87 -5.34 17.36
N SER A 403 -19.50 -5.49 18.51
CA SER A 403 -20.75 -4.78 18.85
C SER A 403 -20.53 -3.37 19.40
N GLY A 404 -21.56 -2.54 19.30
CA GLY A 404 -21.61 -1.21 19.90
C GLY A 404 -20.40 -0.33 19.52
N PRO A 405 -19.85 0.47 20.46
CA PRO A 405 -18.76 1.41 20.16
C PRO A 405 -17.45 0.79 19.65
N ARG A 406 -17.05 -0.43 20.09
CA ARG A 406 -15.86 -1.11 19.52
C ARG A 406 -16.11 -1.54 18.05
N GLY A 407 -17.38 -1.69 17.68
CA GLY A 407 -17.82 -2.05 16.34
C GLY A 407 -17.88 -0.93 15.31
N HIS A 408 -17.57 0.32 15.66
CA HIS A 408 -17.88 1.47 14.83
C HIS A 408 -16.78 2.55 14.83
N HIS A 409 -16.24 2.84 13.66
CA HIS A 409 -15.23 3.88 13.48
C HIS A 409 -15.88 5.25 13.25
N TRP A 410 -16.18 5.98 14.33
CA TRP A 410 -16.95 7.23 14.33
C TRP A 410 -16.42 8.34 13.39
N MET A 411 -15.13 8.35 13.07
CA MET A 411 -14.50 9.34 12.17
C MET A 411 -14.65 8.96 10.69
N TRP A 412 -14.97 7.69 10.38
CA TRP A 412 -15.17 7.17 9.02
C TRP A 412 -16.59 6.62 8.79
N ASP A 413 -17.51 6.82 9.74
CA ASP A 413 -18.90 6.31 9.73
C ASP A 413 -19.02 4.82 9.29
N SER A 414 -18.13 3.97 9.80
CA SER A 414 -17.86 2.63 9.27
C SER A 414 -17.93 1.52 10.34
N ARG A 415 -17.95 0.24 9.92
CA ARG A 415 -17.90 -0.93 10.81
C ARG A 415 -16.47 -1.46 10.99
N LEU A 416 -16.17 -1.97 12.19
CA LEU A 416 -14.85 -2.51 12.56
C LEU A 416 -14.92 -4.02 12.78
N PHE A 417 -14.05 -4.77 12.09
CA PHE A 417 -13.99 -6.23 12.12
C PHE A 417 -13.65 -6.79 13.51
N ASN A 418 -14.20 -7.97 13.81
CA ASN A 418 -13.84 -8.76 14.98
C ASN A 418 -12.74 -9.78 14.60
N TYR A 419 -11.49 -9.32 14.53
CA TYR A 419 -10.36 -10.13 14.04
C TYR A 419 -10.08 -11.41 14.86
N GLY A 420 -10.60 -11.49 16.10
CA GLY A 420 -10.51 -12.70 16.93
C GLY A 420 -11.56 -13.78 16.62
N ASN A 421 -12.47 -13.54 15.66
CA ASN A 421 -13.49 -14.51 15.26
C ASN A 421 -12.98 -15.40 14.11
N TRP A 422 -13.17 -16.72 14.24
CA TRP A 422 -12.74 -17.74 13.28
C TRP A 422 -13.23 -17.50 11.86
N GLU A 423 -14.51 -17.15 11.68
CA GLU A 423 -15.09 -16.94 10.35
C GLU A 423 -14.71 -15.57 9.77
N VAL A 424 -14.35 -14.59 10.62
CA VAL A 424 -13.72 -13.33 10.17
C VAL A 424 -12.29 -13.58 9.68
N LEU A 425 -11.50 -14.38 10.40
CA LEU A 425 -10.19 -14.83 9.94
C LEU A 425 -10.31 -15.61 8.62
N ARG A 426 -11.25 -16.55 8.53
CA ARG A 426 -11.54 -17.30 7.30
C ARG A 426 -11.84 -16.37 6.14
N PHE A 427 -12.75 -15.40 6.33
CA PHE A 427 -13.16 -14.43 5.33
C PHE A 427 -11.99 -13.58 4.83
N LEU A 428 -11.26 -12.91 5.74
CA LEU A 428 -10.20 -11.96 5.39
C LEU A 428 -8.93 -12.64 4.85
N LEU A 429 -8.57 -13.83 5.36
CA LEU A 429 -7.44 -14.62 4.82
C LEU A 429 -7.80 -15.23 3.46
N SER A 430 -9.04 -15.69 3.27
CA SER A 430 -9.49 -16.17 1.96
C SER A 430 -9.63 -15.04 0.95
N ASN A 431 -9.95 -13.81 1.39
CA ASN A 431 -9.97 -12.66 0.49
C ASN A 431 -8.57 -12.27 0.02
N ALA A 432 -7.58 -12.26 0.93
CA ALA A 432 -6.19 -12.04 0.55
C ALA A 432 -5.68 -13.10 -0.45
N ARG A 433 -6.04 -14.38 -0.28
CA ARG A 433 -5.69 -15.41 -1.28
C ARG A 433 -6.47 -15.24 -2.59
N TRP A 434 -7.77 -14.93 -2.55
CA TRP A 434 -8.61 -14.77 -3.73
C TRP A 434 -8.01 -13.81 -4.77
N TRP A 435 -7.50 -12.66 -4.33
CA TRP A 435 -6.87 -11.70 -5.23
C TRP A 435 -5.51 -12.17 -5.80
N LEU A 436 -4.70 -12.92 -5.04
CA LEU A 436 -3.47 -13.54 -5.56
C LEU A 436 -3.75 -14.74 -6.50
N GLU A 437 -4.83 -15.49 -6.26
CA GLU A 437 -5.11 -16.75 -6.97
C GLU A 437 -5.99 -16.56 -8.21
N GLU A 438 -7.09 -15.80 -8.14
CA GLU A 438 -8.02 -15.61 -9.27
C GLU A 438 -7.53 -14.52 -10.24
N TYR A 439 -6.91 -13.45 -9.71
CA TYR A 439 -6.52 -12.26 -10.47
C TYR A 439 -5.02 -12.09 -10.66
N LYS A 440 -4.19 -12.93 -10.02
CA LYS A 440 -2.72 -12.91 -10.10
C LYS A 440 -2.08 -11.56 -9.75
N PHE A 441 -2.63 -10.83 -8.77
CA PHE A 441 -1.91 -9.69 -8.18
C PHE A 441 -0.57 -10.16 -7.58
N ASP A 442 0.43 -9.28 -7.62
CA ASP A 442 1.81 -9.53 -7.15
C ASP A 442 2.03 -9.07 -5.69
N GLY A 443 0.94 -8.73 -4.99
CA GLY A 443 0.98 -8.23 -3.63
C GLY A 443 -0.05 -7.15 -3.34
N PHE A 444 0.09 -6.52 -2.17
CA PHE A 444 -0.93 -5.62 -1.62
C PHE A 444 -0.32 -4.40 -0.92
N ARG A 445 -1.10 -3.31 -0.92
CA ARG A 445 -1.09 -2.34 0.19
C ARG A 445 -2.25 -2.68 1.10
N PHE A 446 -1.99 -2.79 2.40
CA PHE A 446 -3.02 -2.84 3.43
C PHE A 446 -3.27 -1.42 3.93
N ASP A 447 -4.51 -0.97 3.85
CA ASP A 447 -4.89 0.43 4.10
C ASP A 447 -5.49 0.64 5.49
N GLY A 448 -5.17 1.75 6.14
CA GLY A 448 -5.64 2.09 7.47
C GLY A 448 -5.08 1.20 8.58
N VAL A 449 -3.85 0.69 8.45
CA VAL A 449 -3.28 -0.28 9.42
C VAL A 449 -3.13 0.33 10.82
N THR A 450 -2.85 1.64 10.93
CA THR A 450 -2.91 2.34 12.24
C THR A 450 -4.30 2.30 12.88
N SER A 451 -5.38 2.21 12.10
CA SER A 451 -6.74 2.02 12.64
C SER A 451 -6.95 0.60 13.19
N MET A 452 -6.27 -0.39 12.61
CA MET A 452 -6.33 -1.78 13.03
C MET A 452 -5.56 -2.00 14.33
N MET A 453 -4.30 -1.55 14.38
CA MET A 453 -3.36 -1.92 15.45
C MET A 453 -3.66 -1.28 16.82
N TYR A 454 -4.55 -0.28 16.88
CA TYR A 454 -4.85 0.46 18.11
C TYR A 454 -6.35 0.64 18.33
N THR A 455 -6.80 0.42 19.57
CA THR A 455 -8.20 0.61 20.01
C THR A 455 -8.67 2.06 19.99
N HIS A 456 -7.74 3.02 19.82
CA HIS A 456 -8.01 4.44 19.58
C HIS A 456 -7.71 4.86 18.12
N HIS A 457 -7.41 3.91 17.24
CA HIS A 457 -7.28 4.06 15.78
C HIS A 457 -6.26 5.11 15.29
N GLY A 458 -5.30 5.51 16.14
CA GLY A 458 -4.44 6.67 15.86
C GLY A 458 -5.22 7.98 15.65
N LEU A 459 -6.39 8.13 16.28
CA LEU A 459 -7.17 9.36 16.36
C LEU A 459 -6.84 10.10 17.66
N GLN A 460 -6.61 11.41 17.56
CA GLN A 460 -6.31 12.31 18.71
C GLN A 460 -5.08 11.90 19.56
N VAL A 461 -4.25 10.98 19.08
CA VAL A 461 -2.99 10.54 19.68
C VAL A 461 -1.82 11.02 18.84
N THR A 462 -0.77 11.50 19.51
CA THR A 462 0.53 11.79 18.91
C THR A 462 1.47 10.65 19.25
N PHE A 463 2.12 10.06 18.25
CA PHE A 463 3.22 9.12 18.45
C PHE A 463 4.54 9.90 18.51
N THR A 464 5.28 9.73 19.61
CA THR A 464 6.54 10.44 19.91
C THR A 464 7.77 9.56 19.72
N GLY A 465 7.58 8.27 19.41
CA GLY A 465 8.63 7.25 19.43
C GLY A 465 8.77 6.55 20.79
N ASN A 466 7.97 6.93 21.79
CA ASN A 466 7.95 6.27 23.10
C ASN A 466 7.20 4.93 23.00
N PHE A 467 7.90 3.81 23.20
CA PHE A 467 7.35 2.47 22.98
C PHE A 467 6.11 2.12 23.82
N ASN A 468 5.81 2.86 24.91
CA ASN A 468 4.54 2.77 25.64
C ASN A 468 3.30 3.13 24.78
N GLU A 469 3.49 3.90 23.71
CA GLU A 469 2.46 4.30 22.75
C GLU A 469 2.17 3.18 21.72
N TYR A 470 3.09 2.22 21.57
CA TYR A 470 3.00 1.12 20.61
C TYR A 470 2.64 -0.22 21.25
N PHE A 471 3.01 -0.44 22.52
CA PHE A 471 2.94 -1.73 23.20
C PHE A 471 2.26 -1.61 24.57
N GLY A 472 0.97 -1.97 24.64
CA GLY A 472 0.20 -1.94 25.88
C GLY A 472 -1.28 -2.22 25.65
N PHE A 473 -2.14 -1.92 26.63
CA PHE A 473 -3.59 -2.13 26.52
C PHE A 473 -4.28 -1.30 25.42
N ALA A 474 -3.60 -0.33 24.84
CA ALA A 474 -4.07 0.42 23.67
C ALA A 474 -3.95 -0.40 22.36
N THR A 475 -3.02 -1.35 22.29
CA THR A 475 -2.74 -2.16 21.10
C THR A 475 -3.82 -3.24 20.94
N ASP A 476 -4.46 -3.32 19.78
CA ASP A 476 -5.41 -4.38 19.47
C ASP A 476 -4.65 -5.62 18.99
N VAL A 477 -4.42 -6.57 19.91
CA VAL A 477 -3.59 -7.75 19.64
C VAL A 477 -4.28 -8.71 18.68
N ASP A 478 -5.62 -8.77 18.65
CA ASP A 478 -6.37 -9.60 17.71
C ASP A 478 -6.13 -9.12 16.27
N ALA A 479 -6.20 -7.80 16.05
CA ALA A 479 -5.92 -7.17 14.76
C ALA A 479 -4.46 -7.36 14.32
N VAL A 480 -3.49 -7.22 15.22
CA VAL A 480 -2.07 -7.44 14.90
C VAL A 480 -1.78 -8.92 14.61
N VAL A 481 -2.45 -9.87 15.28
CA VAL A 481 -2.31 -11.30 15.01
C VAL A 481 -2.94 -11.67 13.67
N TYR A 482 -4.07 -11.08 13.27
CA TYR A 482 -4.58 -11.20 11.90
C TYR A 482 -3.55 -10.71 10.87
N LEU A 483 -2.91 -9.55 11.11
CA LEU A 483 -1.86 -9.02 10.23
C LEU A 483 -0.62 -9.92 10.15
N MET A 484 -0.27 -10.63 11.23
CA MET A 484 0.77 -11.66 11.21
C MET A 484 0.36 -12.89 10.42
N LEU A 485 -0.88 -13.40 10.61
CA LEU A 485 -1.41 -14.57 9.89
C LEU A 485 -1.53 -14.32 8.38
N VAL A 486 -1.92 -13.12 7.95
CA VAL A 486 -2.04 -12.81 6.52
C VAL A 486 -0.67 -12.63 5.85
N ASN A 487 0.34 -12.10 6.56
CA ASN A 487 1.71 -12.05 6.03
C ASN A 487 2.37 -13.44 6.03
N ASP A 488 2.13 -14.30 7.03
CA ASP A 488 2.58 -15.71 7.04
C ASP A 488 1.97 -16.50 5.86
N LEU A 489 0.66 -16.31 5.63
CA LEU A 489 -0.06 -16.87 4.47
C LEU A 489 0.53 -16.40 3.12
N ILE A 490 0.67 -15.08 2.93
CA ILE A 490 1.12 -14.50 1.67
C ILE A 490 2.55 -14.95 1.37
N HIS A 491 3.49 -14.74 2.29
CA HIS A 491 4.90 -15.04 2.04
C HIS A 491 5.21 -16.54 2.05
N GLY A 492 4.40 -17.36 2.75
CA GLY A 492 4.50 -18.81 2.72
C GLY A 492 3.98 -19.46 1.43
N LEU A 493 2.99 -18.85 0.76
CA LEU A 493 2.42 -19.36 -0.50
C LEU A 493 2.94 -18.64 -1.76
N TYR A 494 3.40 -17.39 -1.64
CA TYR A 494 3.83 -16.51 -2.73
C TYR A 494 5.10 -15.71 -2.34
N PRO A 495 6.31 -16.33 -2.28
CA PRO A 495 7.51 -15.67 -1.74
C PRO A 495 8.02 -14.44 -2.53
N GLU A 496 7.60 -14.29 -3.79
CA GLU A 496 7.89 -13.11 -4.63
C GLU A 496 6.91 -11.95 -4.38
N ALA A 497 5.81 -12.18 -3.66
CA ALA A 497 4.81 -11.15 -3.41
C ALA A 497 5.35 -10.02 -2.51
N VAL A 498 4.69 -8.86 -2.57
CA VAL A 498 5.05 -7.68 -1.77
C VAL A 498 3.89 -7.30 -0.86
N THR A 499 4.16 -7.11 0.44
CA THR A 499 3.17 -6.50 1.36
C THR A 499 3.64 -5.14 1.88
N ILE A 500 2.87 -4.10 1.54
CA ILE A 500 3.07 -2.72 2.00
C ILE A 500 2.03 -2.41 3.07
N GLY A 501 2.45 -1.87 4.21
CA GLY A 501 1.52 -1.43 5.25
C GLY A 501 1.38 0.09 5.32
N GLU A 502 0.15 0.58 5.27
CA GLU A 502 -0.18 1.97 5.58
C GLU A 502 -0.25 2.19 7.10
N ASP A 503 0.89 2.51 7.70
CA ASP A 503 0.98 2.90 9.12
C ASP A 503 1.63 4.28 9.31
N VAL A 504 0.88 5.19 9.93
CA VAL A 504 1.35 6.51 10.35
C VAL A 504 1.94 6.52 11.77
N SER A 505 1.79 5.46 12.57
CA SER A 505 2.27 5.49 13.97
C SER A 505 3.79 5.40 14.09
N GLY A 506 4.44 4.62 13.23
CA GLY A 506 5.85 4.29 13.38
C GLY A 506 6.10 3.06 14.26
N MET A 507 5.13 2.13 14.33
CA MET A 507 5.22 0.93 15.14
C MET A 507 6.52 0.16 14.84
N SER A 508 7.23 -0.23 15.90
CA SER A 508 8.47 -1.00 15.78
C SER A 508 8.17 -2.49 15.53
N THR A 509 9.03 -3.18 14.78
CA THR A 509 8.84 -4.58 14.31
C THR A 509 7.74 -4.76 13.27
N PHE A 510 7.34 -3.68 12.60
CA PHE A 510 6.25 -3.68 11.63
C PHE A 510 6.71 -4.30 10.30
N ALA A 511 7.80 -3.77 9.73
CA ALA A 511 8.40 -4.27 8.49
C ALA A 511 9.56 -5.24 8.78
N LEU A 512 9.35 -6.17 9.72
CA LEU A 512 10.23 -7.30 10.01
C LEU A 512 9.45 -8.62 9.87
N PRO A 513 10.10 -9.74 9.47
CA PRO A 513 9.42 -11.01 9.23
C PRO A 513 8.67 -11.55 10.44
N VAL A 514 7.56 -12.25 10.21
CA VAL A 514 6.79 -12.95 11.26
C VAL A 514 7.68 -13.95 12.00
N HIS A 515 8.55 -14.67 11.28
CA HIS A 515 9.50 -15.63 11.87
C HIS A 515 10.58 -15.00 12.76
N ASP A 516 10.78 -13.67 12.72
CA ASP A 516 11.67 -12.97 13.65
C ASP A 516 10.94 -12.48 14.89
N GLY A 517 9.59 -12.51 14.88
CA GLY A 517 8.70 -11.92 15.88
C GLY A 517 8.01 -10.63 15.43
N GLY A 518 8.18 -10.20 14.18
CA GLY A 518 7.57 -8.99 13.61
C GLY A 518 6.13 -9.18 13.11
N VAL A 519 5.57 -8.14 12.49
CA VAL A 519 4.21 -8.16 11.90
C VAL A 519 4.20 -8.78 10.49
N GLY A 520 5.34 -8.79 9.80
CA GLY A 520 5.53 -9.52 8.53
C GLY A 520 5.44 -8.69 7.25
N PHE A 521 5.26 -7.37 7.33
CA PHE A 521 5.26 -6.51 6.15
C PHE A 521 6.65 -6.42 5.51
N ASP A 522 6.70 -6.26 4.18
CA ASP A 522 7.94 -5.94 3.47
C ASP A 522 8.34 -4.48 3.60
N TYR A 523 7.36 -3.58 3.52
CA TYR A 523 7.56 -2.14 3.55
C TYR A 523 6.48 -1.45 4.37
N ARG A 524 6.81 -0.28 4.91
CA ARG A 524 5.84 0.68 5.45
C ARG A 524 5.83 1.98 4.63
N MET A 525 4.68 2.64 4.56
CA MET A 525 4.55 3.98 3.96
C MET A 525 5.33 5.01 4.80
N HIS A 526 6.18 5.84 4.17
CA HIS A 526 6.94 6.89 4.86
C HIS A 526 6.17 8.22 4.92
N MET A 527 5.00 8.19 5.57
CA MET A 527 3.95 9.20 5.42
C MET A 527 4.36 10.63 5.85
N ALA A 528 5.28 10.75 6.81
CA ALA A 528 5.77 12.03 7.33
C ALA A 528 6.53 12.90 6.31
N VAL A 529 6.95 12.35 5.17
CA VAL A 529 7.68 13.11 4.13
C VAL A 529 6.75 14.10 3.42
N ALA A 530 5.55 13.67 3.04
CA ALA A 530 4.58 14.55 2.37
C ALA A 530 4.14 15.70 3.29
N ASP A 531 3.81 15.40 4.55
CA ASP A 531 3.50 16.41 5.57
C ASP A 531 4.61 17.48 5.70
N LYS A 532 5.89 17.08 5.63
CA LYS A 532 7.01 18.02 5.72
C LYS A 532 7.15 18.90 4.48
N TRP A 533 6.89 18.38 3.28
CA TRP A 533 6.87 19.22 2.08
C TRP A 533 5.73 20.23 2.13
N ILE A 534 4.54 19.83 2.58
CA ILE A 534 3.40 20.74 2.78
C ILE A 534 3.71 21.82 3.83
N ASP A 535 4.35 21.46 4.95
CA ASP A 535 4.81 22.42 5.99
C ASP A 535 5.79 23.46 5.43
N LEU A 536 6.76 23.03 4.63
CA LEU A 536 7.75 23.90 4.00
C LEU A 536 7.16 24.78 2.90
N LEU A 537 6.23 24.26 2.09
CA LEU A 537 5.55 25.00 1.01
C LEU A 537 4.57 26.07 1.54
N LYS A 538 4.21 26.01 2.83
CA LYS A 538 3.47 27.06 3.55
C LYS A 538 4.37 28.19 4.08
N GLN A 539 5.69 28.10 3.86
CA GLN A 539 6.73 29.04 4.31
C GLN A 539 7.52 29.59 3.11
N SER A 540 8.49 30.51 3.33
CA SER A 540 9.37 31.00 2.26
C SER A 540 10.67 30.20 2.17
N ASP A 541 11.22 30.07 0.95
CA ASP A 541 12.40 29.25 0.65
C ASP A 541 13.62 29.58 1.56
N GLU A 542 13.73 30.82 2.04
CA GLU A 542 14.83 31.28 2.90
C GLU A 542 14.78 30.70 4.32
N THR A 543 13.58 30.36 4.82
CA THR A 543 13.41 29.79 6.18
C THR A 543 13.62 28.28 6.21
N TRP A 544 13.60 27.61 5.05
CA TRP A 544 13.74 26.16 4.94
C TRP A 544 15.05 25.67 5.59
N LYS A 545 14.94 24.67 6.45
CA LYS A 545 16.07 24.09 7.16
C LYS A 545 16.57 22.83 6.47
N MET A 546 17.83 22.85 6.06
CA MET A 546 18.46 21.74 5.34
C MET A 546 18.60 20.51 6.25
N GLY A 547 18.88 20.75 7.53
CA GLY A 547 18.90 19.74 8.58
C GLY A 547 17.53 19.11 8.85
N ASP A 548 16.43 19.87 8.78
CA ASP A 548 15.07 19.34 8.94
C ASP A 548 14.69 18.43 7.76
N ILE A 549 14.94 18.87 6.52
CA ILE A 549 14.67 18.09 5.31
C ILE A 549 15.40 16.75 5.37
N VAL A 550 16.72 16.79 5.63
CA VAL A 550 17.52 15.57 5.79
C VAL A 550 16.99 14.73 6.95
N HIS A 551 16.68 15.33 8.10
CA HIS A 551 16.17 14.58 9.25
C HIS A 551 14.87 13.85 8.93
N THR A 552 13.85 14.50 8.38
CA THR A 552 12.59 13.84 8.01
C THR A 552 12.82 12.69 7.02
N LEU A 553 13.62 12.88 5.97
CA LEU A 553 13.87 11.83 4.98
C LEU A 553 14.62 10.62 5.56
N THR A 554 15.54 10.84 6.51
CA THR A 554 16.40 9.77 7.07
C THR A 554 15.98 9.23 8.43
N ASN A 555 14.99 9.82 9.11
CA ASN A 555 14.54 9.41 10.45
C ASN A 555 13.63 8.16 10.38
N ARG A 556 14.24 7.04 9.98
CA ARG A 556 13.58 5.75 9.75
C ARG A 556 14.23 4.66 10.59
N ARG A 557 13.51 3.56 10.82
CA ARG A 557 14.00 2.42 11.57
C ARG A 557 14.95 1.58 10.70
N TRP A 558 16.10 1.20 11.25
CA TRP A 558 17.05 0.34 10.55
C TRP A 558 16.48 -1.08 10.34
N LEU A 559 16.82 -1.70 9.20
CA LEU A 559 16.23 -2.95 8.65
C LEU A 559 14.73 -2.92 8.29
N GLU A 560 13.94 -1.95 8.76
CA GLU A 560 12.51 -1.82 8.42
C GLU A 560 12.34 -0.93 7.17
N LYS A 561 12.23 -1.54 5.99
CA LYS A 561 12.20 -0.84 4.70
C LYS A 561 11.00 0.10 4.55
N CYS A 562 11.20 1.22 3.87
CA CYS A 562 10.16 2.22 3.63
C CYS A 562 9.90 2.47 2.14
N VAL A 563 8.62 2.59 1.76
CA VAL A 563 8.20 3.22 0.50
C VAL A 563 8.00 4.72 0.75
N THR A 564 8.65 5.57 -0.04
CA THR A 564 8.63 7.02 0.11
C THR A 564 8.01 7.72 -1.09
N TYR A 565 7.37 8.85 -0.84
CA TYR A 565 6.69 9.67 -1.84
C TYR A 565 6.74 11.13 -1.42
N ALA A 566 6.77 12.04 -2.39
CA ALA A 566 6.77 13.48 -2.11
C ALA A 566 5.35 13.99 -1.78
N GLU A 567 4.36 13.43 -2.46
CA GLU A 567 2.92 13.68 -2.32
C GLU A 567 2.17 12.39 -2.74
N SER A 568 1.06 12.07 -2.08
CA SER A 568 0.18 10.95 -2.42
C SER A 568 -1.16 11.45 -2.96
N HIS A 569 -2.07 10.52 -3.25
CA HIS A 569 -3.47 10.83 -3.57
C HIS A 569 -4.14 11.78 -2.56
N ASP A 570 -3.78 11.72 -1.27
CA ASP A 570 -4.37 12.51 -0.18
C ASP A 570 -4.16 14.03 -0.40
N GLN A 571 -2.97 14.43 -0.85
CA GLN A 571 -2.66 15.83 -1.21
C GLN A 571 -3.27 16.24 -2.55
N ALA A 572 -3.59 15.28 -3.41
CA ALA A 572 -4.27 15.55 -4.67
C ALA A 572 -5.79 15.75 -4.50
N LEU A 573 -6.40 15.36 -3.37
CA LEU A 573 -7.85 15.49 -3.11
C LEU A 573 -8.28 16.92 -2.72
N VAL A 574 -9.57 17.21 -2.94
CA VAL A 574 -10.21 18.49 -2.64
C VAL A 574 -10.11 18.86 -1.15
N GLY A 575 -9.32 19.89 -0.86
CA GLY A 575 -9.09 20.37 0.52
C GLY A 575 -7.62 20.63 0.83
N ASP A 576 -6.70 20.05 0.07
CA ASP A 576 -5.30 20.46 -0.03
C ASP A 576 -4.95 20.81 -1.49
N LYS A 577 -3.68 20.76 -1.86
CA LYS A 577 -3.15 20.99 -3.22
C LYS A 577 -2.00 20.04 -3.52
N THR A 578 -1.79 19.72 -4.81
CA THR A 578 -0.54 19.11 -5.28
C THR A 578 0.67 20.02 -5.05
N ILE A 579 1.88 19.47 -4.99
CA ILE A 579 3.13 20.24 -4.86
C ILE A 579 3.26 21.25 -6.01
N ALA A 580 2.87 20.87 -7.23
CA ALA A 580 2.84 21.77 -8.37
C ALA A 580 1.91 22.98 -8.14
N PHE A 581 0.70 22.75 -7.61
CA PHE A 581 -0.28 23.82 -7.35
C PHE A 581 -0.05 24.59 -6.03
N TRP A 582 0.77 24.05 -5.10
CA TRP A 582 1.40 24.80 -4.01
C TRP A 582 2.51 25.73 -4.52
N LEU A 583 3.31 25.28 -5.47
CA LEU A 583 4.47 26.02 -6.00
C LEU A 583 4.10 27.12 -7.00
N MET A 584 3.09 26.89 -7.83
CA MET A 584 2.76 27.73 -9.01
C MET A 584 1.33 28.29 -9.01
N ASP A 585 0.40 27.69 -8.26
CA ASP A 585 -1.01 28.12 -8.18
C ASP A 585 -1.61 28.39 -9.58
N LYS A 586 -2.37 29.49 -9.75
CA LYS A 586 -3.01 29.88 -11.01
C LYS A 586 -2.06 30.22 -12.16
N ASP A 587 -0.77 30.52 -11.92
CA ASP A 587 0.16 30.85 -13.00
C ASP A 587 0.32 29.64 -13.97
N MET A 588 0.00 28.43 -13.47
CA MET A 588 -0.05 27.18 -14.27
C MET A 588 -1.01 27.24 -15.47
N TYR A 589 -2.05 28.08 -15.42
CA TYR A 589 -3.04 28.20 -16.51
C TYR A 589 -2.56 29.13 -17.65
N ASP A 590 -1.78 30.17 -17.31
CA ASP A 590 -1.40 31.23 -18.25
C ASP A 590 0.04 31.11 -18.79
N PHE A 591 0.96 30.50 -18.03
CA PHE A 591 2.42 30.55 -18.29
C PHE A 591 3.09 29.20 -18.55
N MET A 592 2.34 28.10 -18.57
CA MET A 592 2.87 26.75 -18.85
C MET A 592 3.13 26.47 -20.33
N ALA A 593 2.88 27.40 -21.24
CA ALA A 593 3.24 27.26 -22.65
C ALA A 593 4.70 27.70 -22.92
N LEU A 594 5.33 27.09 -23.94
CA LEU A 594 6.67 27.45 -24.41
C LEU A 594 6.67 28.61 -25.43
N ASP A 595 5.51 29.00 -25.96
CA ASP A 595 5.33 30.13 -26.90
C ASP A 595 5.61 31.52 -26.28
N ARG A 596 5.77 31.58 -24.95
CA ARG A 596 5.89 32.80 -24.15
C ARG A 596 7.01 32.70 -23.11
N PRO A 597 7.56 33.84 -22.65
CA PRO A 597 8.46 33.87 -21.49
C PRO A 597 7.83 33.22 -20.26
N SER A 598 8.65 32.51 -19.50
CA SER A 598 8.29 31.99 -18.18
C SER A 598 8.16 33.11 -17.15
N THR A 599 7.60 32.82 -15.97
CA THR A 599 7.62 33.72 -14.82
C THR A 599 8.56 33.16 -13.74
N PRO A 600 9.11 34.01 -12.84
CA PRO A 600 9.86 33.53 -11.69
C PRO A 600 9.08 32.56 -10.78
N THR A 601 7.73 32.60 -10.81
CA THR A 601 6.86 31.62 -10.15
C THR A 601 7.00 30.24 -10.79
N ILE A 602 6.87 30.18 -12.11
CA ILE A 602 6.95 28.93 -12.89
C ILE A 602 8.37 28.35 -12.87
N ASP A 603 9.39 29.20 -13.03
CA ASP A 603 10.79 28.76 -12.97
C ASP A 603 11.16 28.19 -11.59
N ARG A 604 10.69 28.85 -10.50
CA ARG A 604 10.79 28.31 -9.14
C ARG A 604 10.05 26.97 -9.02
N GLY A 605 8.83 26.88 -9.56
CA GLY A 605 7.97 25.72 -9.38
C GLY A 605 8.48 24.47 -10.10
N ILE A 606 8.85 24.60 -11.37
CA ILE A 606 9.45 23.52 -12.16
C ILE A 606 10.75 23.04 -11.50
N ALA A 607 11.61 23.97 -11.05
CA ALA A 607 12.85 23.62 -10.37
C ALA A 607 12.61 22.87 -9.04
N LEU A 608 11.76 23.41 -8.16
CA LEU A 608 11.51 22.80 -6.85
C LEU A 608 10.73 21.49 -6.94
N HIS A 609 9.79 21.32 -7.87
CA HIS A 609 9.08 20.05 -8.09
C HIS A 609 10.06 18.91 -8.42
N LYS A 610 10.96 19.13 -9.38
CA LYS A 610 12.04 18.19 -9.73
C LYS A 610 12.95 17.88 -8.53
N MET A 611 13.43 18.92 -7.82
CA MET A 611 14.31 18.77 -6.66
C MET A 611 13.65 17.99 -5.50
N ILE A 612 12.39 18.30 -5.18
CA ILE A 612 11.63 17.66 -4.10
C ILE A 612 11.41 16.18 -4.40
N ARG A 613 11.06 15.82 -5.65
CA ARG A 613 10.84 14.43 -6.04
C ARG A 613 12.16 13.63 -6.01
N LEU A 614 13.25 14.16 -6.56
CA LEU A 614 14.55 13.47 -6.55
C LEU A 614 15.16 13.33 -5.15
N ILE A 615 15.08 14.35 -4.28
CA ILE A 615 15.64 14.23 -2.91
C ILE A 615 14.83 13.25 -2.06
N THR A 616 13.52 13.20 -2.29
CA THR A 616 12.63 12.21 -1.66
C THR A 616 13.02 10.80 -2.09
N MET A 617 13.23 10.55 -3.38
CA MET A 617 13.71 9.26 -3.87
C MET A 617 15.12 8.90 -3.35
N GLY A 618 16.05 9.87 -3.32
CA GLY A 618 17.46 9.64 -2.96
C GLY A 618 17.75 9.37 -1.48
N LEU A 619 16.89 9.85 -0.56
CA LEU A 619 17.08 9.71 0.89
C LEU A 619 15.89 9.07 1.64
N GLY A 620 14.68 9.15 1.09
CA GLY A 620 13.44 8.93 1.82
C GLY A 620 13.04 7.46 2.05
N GLY A 621 13.59 6.50 1.31
CA GLY A 621 13.18 5.09 1.40
C GLY A 621 14.01 4.13 0.54
N GLU A 622 13.56 2.87 0.52
CA GLU A 622 14.10 1.74 -0.26
C GLU A 622 13.16 1.38 -1.44
N GLY A 623 12.04 2.08 -1.54
CA GLY A 623 11.11 2.11 -2.68
C GLY A 623 10.53 3.51 -2.85
N TYR A 624 10.16 3.87 -4.07
CA TYR A 624 9.55 5.15 -4.43
C TYR A 624 8.11 4.96 -4.90
N LEU A 625 7.22 5.90 -4.57
CA LEU A 625 5.84 5.94 -5.04
C LEU A 625 5.51 7.32 -5.62
N ASN A 626 4.77 7.32 -6.74
CA ASN A 626 4.21 8.50 -7.37
C ASN A 626 2.73 8.28 -7.70
N PHE A 627 1.86 9.20 -7.30
CA PHE A 627 0.44 9.17 -7.66
C PHE A 627 0.17 9.81 -9.04
N MET A 628 -0.71 9.18 -9.82
CA MET A 628 -0.88 9.48 -11.24
C MET A 628 -1.21 10.95 -11.59
N GLY A 629 -0.37 11.53 -12.43
CA GLY A 629 -0.37 12.93 -12.84
C GLY A 629 0.63 13.80 -12.07
N ASN A 630 1.04 13.41 -10.86
CA ASN A 630 1.97 14.22 -10.05
C ASN A 630 3.39 14.20 -10.65
N GLU A 631 3.73 13.21 -11.49
CA GLU A 631 5.01 13.10 -12.19
C GLU A 631 5.30 14.26 -13.14
N PHE A 632 4.27 14.74 -13.86
CA PHE A 632 4.37 15.92 -14.72
C PHE A 632 3.80 17.18 -14.05
N GLY A 633 3.48 17.13 -12.76
CA GLY A 633 2.93 18.26 -12.02
C GLY A 633 1.52 18.66 -12.47
N HIS A 634 0.60 17.69 -12.57
CA HIS A 634 -0.79 17.93 -12.98
C HIS A 634 -1.43 19.09 -12.17
N PRO A 635 -2.11 20.05 -12.84
CA PRO A 635 -2.72 21.21 -12.19
C PRO A 635 -4.01 20.85 -11.43
N GLU A 636 -4.66 21.85 -10.84
CA GLU A 636 -5.95 21.70 -10.15
C GLU A 636 -5.86 20.76 -8.92
N TRP A 637 -6.90 19.96 -8.69
CA TRP A 637 -7.04 18.94 -7.64
C TRP A 637 -8.05 17.88 -8.12
N ILE A 638 -8.28 16.85 -7.33
CA ILE A 638 -9.26 15.79 -7.55
C ILE A 638 -10.48 16.03 -6.68
N ASP A 639 -11.66 15.98 -7.29
CA ASP A 639 -12.93 15.97 -6.59
C ASP A 639 -13.86 14.94 -7.24
N PHE A 640 -14.46 14.08 -6.42
CA PHE A 640 -15.30 12.99 -6.87
C PHE A 640 -16.77 13.43 -6.98
N PRO A 641 -17.56 12.86 -7.91
CA PRO A 641 -18.99 13.15 -8.03
C PRO A 641 -19.72 12.96 -6.70
N ARG A 642 -20.21 14.05 -6.10
CA ARG A 642 -20.85 14.02 -4.79
C ARG A 642 -21.98 15.03 -4.63
N GLY A 643 -23.06 14.56 -4.01
CA GLY A 643 -24.17 15.40 -3.56
C GLY A 643 -23.82 16.23 -2.33
N PRO A 644 -24.72 17.12 -1.89
CA PRO A 644 -24.56 17.85 -0.64
C PRO A 644 -24.62 16.91 0.56
N GLN A 645 -23.76 17.17 1.55
CA GLN A 645 -23.67 16.39 2.79
C GLN A 645 -23.99 17.27 4.00
N ARG A 646 -24.35 16.64 5.12
CA ARG A 646 -24.57 17.32 6.40
C ARG A 646 -23.91 16.50 7.51
N LEU A 647 -22.86 17.05 8.11
CA LEU A 647 -22.12 16.37 9.16
C LEU A 647 -22.97 16.15 10.42
N PRO A 648 -22.62 15.20 11.31
CA PRO A 648 -23.26 15.04 12.61
C PRO A 648 -23.27 16.31 13.47
N SER A 649 -22.32 17.23 13.25
CA SER A 649 -22.28 18.56 13.86
C SER A 649 -23.30 19.58 13.28
N GLY A 650 -24.16 19.15 12.36
CA GLY A 650 -25.12 20.00 11.65
C GLY A 650 -24.53 20.85 10.52
N LYS A 651 -23.19 20.89 10.37
CA LYS A 651 -22.50 21.63 9.30
C LYS A 651 -22.89 21.08 7.93
N PHE A 652 -23.43 21.95 7.07
CA PHE A 652 -23.65 21.65 5.65
C PHE A 652 -22.33 21.71 4.88
N ILE A 653 -22.14 20.76 3.96
CA ILE A 653 -21.06 20.74 2.98
C ILE A 653 -21.72 20.69 1.59
N PRO A 654 -21.50 21.70 0.73
CA PRO A 654 -22.04 21.67 -0.62
C PRO A 654 -21.39 20.54 -1.44
N GLY A 655 -22.22 19.85 -2.22
CA GLY A 655 -21.76 18.93 -3.25
C GLY A 655 -21.17 19.68 -4.45
N ASN A 656 -20.67 18.93 -5.43
CA ASN A 656 -20.18 19.48 -6.70
C ASN A 656 -21.14 19.22 -7.87
N ASN A 657 -22.44 19.08 -7.58
CA ASN A 657 -23.50 18.72 -8.52
C ASN A 657 -23.24 17.37 -9.24
N ASN A 658 -22.57 16.42 -8.57
CA ASN A 658 -22.12 15.15 -9.14
C ASN A 658 -21.20 15.33 -10.37
N SER A 659 -20.35 16.35 -10.37
CA SER A 659 -19.42 16.64 -11.46
C SER A 659 -18.26 15.64 -11.52
N TYR A 660 -17.92 15.22 -12.74
CA TYR A 660 -16.73 14.43 -13.05
C TYR A 660 -15.54 15.30 -13.51
N ASP A 661 -15.67 16.63 -13.57
CA ASP A 661 -14.63 17.51 -14.13
C ASP A 661 -13.28 17.45 -13.38
N LYS A 662 -13.28 17.11 -12.09
CA LYS A 662 -12.04 16.87 -11.33
C LYS A 662 -11.76 15.38 -11.07
N CYS A 663 -12.61 14.49 -11.60
CA CYS A 663 -12.48 13.04 -11.52
C CYS A 663 -11.86 12.48 -12.83
N ARG A 664 -10.78 13.14 -13.30
CA ARG A 664 -10.06 12.85 -14.57
C ARG A 664 -8.55 13.13 -14.45
N ARG A 665 -7.75 12.60 -15.38
CA ARG A 665 -6.29 12.85 -15.53
C ARG A 665 -5.97 13.40 -16.93
N ARG A 666 -5.48 14.64 -16.99
CA ARG A 666 -5.08 15.32 -18.23
C ARG A 666 -3.67 14.95 -18.65
N PHE A 667 -3.48 13.68 -19.01
CA PHE A 667 -2.22 13.14 -19.53
C PHE A 667 -1.72 13.87 -20.78
N ASP A 668 -2.64 14.43 -21.56
CA ASP A 668 -2.37 15.30 -22.73
C ASP A 668 -1.53 16.54 -22.39
N LEU A 669 -1.49 16.98 -21.12
CA LEU A 669 -0.62 18.08 -20.71
C LEU A 669 0.85 17.66 -20.66
N GLY A 670 1.17 16.46 -20.16
CA GLY A 670 2.53 15.93 -20.08
C GLY A 670 3.09 15.46 -21.42
N ASP A 671 2.21 15.10 -22.36
CA ASP A 671 2.59 14.69 -23.72
C ASP A 671 2.77 15.88 -24.69
N ALA A 672 2.22 17.05 -24.37
CA ALA A 672 2.34 18.24 -25.18
C ALA A 672 3.75 18.85 -25.08
N ASP A 673 4.60 18.57 -26.08
CA ASP A 673 5.96 19.10 -26.22
C ASP A 673 6.04 20.64 -26.18
N TYR A 674 4.99 21.33 -26.59
CA TYR A 674 4.82 22.79 -26.50
C TYR A 674 4.44 23.32 -25.10
N LEU A 675 4.31 22.45 -24.09
CA LEU A 675 4.00 22.81 -22.70
C LEU A 675 5.11 22.38 -21.72
N ARG A 676 5.30 23.18 -20.66
CA ARG A 676 6.31 22.97 -19.61
C ARG A 676 6.07 21.75 -18.72
N TYR A 677 4.86 21.19 -18.73
CA TYR A 677 4.55 19.91 -18.07
C TYR A 677 5.41 18.76 -18.65
N HIS A 678 5.69 18.79 -19.95
CA HIS A 678 6.52 17.80 -20.63
C HIS A 678 7.92 17.69 -20.02
N GLY A 679 8.58 18.83 -19.74
CA GLY A 679 9.89 18.84 -19.10
C GLY A 679 9.92 18.29 -17.67
N MET A 680 8.80 18.31 -16.94
CA MET A 680 8.68 17.61 -15.65
C MET A 680 8.47 16.10 -15.85
N GLN A 681 7.69 15.69 -16.87
CA GLN A 681 7.52 14.27 -17.25
C GLN A 681 8.86 13.62 -17.67
N GLU A 682 9.64 14.29 -18.52
CA GLU A 682 10.94 13.78 -18.98
C GLU A 682 11.96 13.72 -17.83
N PHE A 683 11.89 14.63 -16.85
CA PHE A 683 12.71 14.53 -15.63
C PHE A 683 12.31 13.35 -14.75
N ASP A 684 11.01 13.05 -14.62
CA ASP A 684 10.56 11.84 -13.92
C ASP A 684 11.10 10.58 -14.59
N GLN A 685 10.96 10.48 -15.91
CA GLN A 685 11.46 9.34 -16.68
C GLN A 685 12.99 9.19 -16.51
N ALA A 686 13.75 10.30 -16.53
CA ALA A 686 15.19 10.28 -16.27
C ALA A 686 15.52 9.85 -14.83
N MET A 687 14.72 10.26 -13.85
CA MET A 687 14.85 9.87 -12.44
C MET A 687 14.58 8.36 -12.22
N GLN A 688 13.52 7.79 -12.81
CA GLN A 688 13.25 6.36 -12.69
C GLN A 688 14.34 5.51 -13.39
N HIS A 689 14.84 5.96 -14.54
CA HIS A 689 15.95 5.29 -15.24
C HIS A 689 17.30 5.42 -14.52
N LEU A 690 17.56 6.52 -13.81
CA LEU A 690 18.75 6.66 -12.96
C LEU A 690 18.79 5.58 -11.88
N GLU A 691 17.67 5.37 -11.18
CA GLU A 691 17.53 4.28 -10.21
C GLU A 691 17.62 2.90 -10.87
N GLN A 692 17.01 2.70 -12.05
CA GLN A 692 17.14 1.43 -12.78
C GLN A 692 18.59 1.10 -13.16
N LYS A 693 19.43 2.11 -13.43
CA LYS A 693 20.83 1.90 -13.79
C LYS A 693 21.74 1.70 -12.56
N TYR A 694 21.50 2.43 -11.47
CA TYR A 694 22.43 2.51 -10.34
C TYR A 694 21.94 1.85 -9.04
N GLU A 695 20.67 1.40 -8.98
CA GLU A 695 20.05 0.71 -7.85
C GLU A 695 20.29 1.39 -6.49
N PHE A 696 20.31 2.72 -6.49
CA PHE A 696 20.80 3.52 -5.37
C PHE A 696 19.89 3.42 -4.16
N MET A 697 18.55 3.39 -4.31
CA MET A 697 17.61 3.38 -3.18
C MET A 697 17.91 2.25 -2.19
N THR A 698 18.19 1.05 -2.70
CA THR A 698 18.52 -0.15 -1.92
C THR A 698 19.99 -0.28 -1.53
N SER A 699 20.85 0.71 -1.79
CA SER A 699 22.26 0.64 -1.41
C SER A 699 22.48 0.79 0.09
N ASP A 700 23.28 -0.12 0.66
CA ASP A 700 23.83 -0.07 2.01
C ASP A 700 24.65 1.21 2.28
N HIS A 701 25.29 1.78 1.24
CA HIS A 701 26.04 3.02 1.40
C HIS A 701 25.12 4.22 1.27
N GLN A 702 24.89 4.89 2.39
CA GLN A 702 24.24 6.20 2.46
C GLN A 702 25.06 7.10 3.38
N TYR A 703 25.44 8.29 2.91
CA TYR A 703 26.22 9.24 3.72
C TYR A 703 25.88 10.69 3.38
N ILE A 704 25.33 11.44 4.33
CA ILE A 704 25.04 12.87 4.15
C ILE A 704 26.26 13.68 4.59
N SER A 705 27.05 14.14 3.63
CA SER A 705 28.25 14.94 3.87
C SER A 705 27.90 16.39 4.23
N ARG A 706 26.90 17.00 3.58
CA ARG A 706 26.54 18.41 3.78
C ARG A 706 25.05 18.65 3.94
N LYS A 707 24.72 19.56 4.85
CA LYS A 707 23.38 20.15 5.08
C LYS A 707 23.56 21.60 5.56
N HIS A 708 24.01 22.45 4.65
CA HIS A 708 24.51 23.79 4.97
C HIS A 708 23.38 24.83 4.96
N GLU A 709 23.07 25.39 6.13
CA GLU A 709 21.88 26.21 6.36
C GLU A 709 21.93 27.61 5.72
N GLU A 710 23.12 28.18 5.55
CA GLU A 710 23.30 29.50 4.94
C GLU A 710 23.22 29.34 3.41
N ASP A 711 24.13 28.57 2.81
CA ASP A 711 24.13 28.25 1.38
C ASP A 711 22.87 27.53 0.86
N LYS A 712 22.03 26.97 1.75
CA LYS A 712 20.92 26.07 1.39
C LYS A 712 21.37 24.87 0.54
N VAL A 713 22.56 24.34 0.81
CA VAL A 713 23.16 23.23 0.05
C VAL A 713 23.06 21.91 0.84
N ILE A 714 22.53 20.87 0.19
CA ILE A 714 22.57 19.49 0.68
C ILE A 714 23.44 18.66 -0.25
N VAL A 715 24.36 17.86 0.32
CA VAL A 715 25.17 16.89 -0.42
C VAL A 715 25.12 15.55 0.29
N PHE A 716 24.89 14.48 -0.46
CA PHE A 716 24.93 13.12 0.06
C PHE A 716 25.42 12.12 -0.99
N GLU A 717 25.87 10.97 -0.50
CA GLU A 717 26.20 9.80 -1.29
C GLU A 717 25.14 8.72 -1.06
N LYS A 718 24.74 8.03 -2.13
CA LYS A 718 23.87 6.86 -2.08
C LYS A 718 24.32 5.89 -3.17
N GLY A 719 24.78 4.69 -2.78
CA GLY A 719 25.62 3.86 -3.66
C GLY A 719 26.94 4.56 -3.98
N ASP A 720 27.36 4.55 -5.25
CA ASP A 720 28.53 5.29 -5.74
C ASP A 720 28.19 6.70 -6.25
N LEU A 721 26.90 7.08 -6.25
CA LEU A 721 26.44 8.38 -6.74
C LEU A 721 26.63 9.47 -5.67
N VAL A 722 27.13 10.63 -6.10
CA VAL A 722 27.20 11.86 -5.32
C VAL A 722 26.07 12.78 -5.78
N PHE A 723 25.13 13.07 -4.89
CA PHE A 723 24.00 13.97 -5.14
C PHE A 723 24.27 15.35 -4.55
N VAL A 724 24.00 16.40 -5.31
CA VAL A 724 24.22 17.80 -4.94
C VAL A 724 22.95 18.60 -5.17
N TYR A 725 22.45 19.29 -4.14
CA TYR A 725 21.28 20.15 -4.18
C TYR A 725 21.64 21.56 -3.73
N ASN A 726 21.27 22.57 -4.51
CA ASN A 726 21.28 23.98 -4.11
C ASN A 726 19.84 24.49 -4.05
N PHE A 727 19.26 24.56 -2.85
CA PHE A 727 17.92 25.10 -2.59
C PHE A 727 17.91 26.63 -2.44
N HIS A 728 19.04 27.33 -2.59
CA HIS A 728 19.08 28.79 -2.40
C HIS A 728 18.26 29.48 -3.49
N CYS A 729 17.43 30.44 -3.08
CA CYS A 729 16.46 31.12 -3.95
C CYS A 729 17.04 32.03 -5.05
N ASN A 730 18.37 32.26 -5.05
CA ASN A 730 19.08 33.14 -6.01
C ASN A 730 20.59 32.85 -6.13
N ASN A 731 21.29 32.53 -5.03
CA ASN A 731 22.73 32.29 -5.05
C ASN A 731 23.13 31.04 -5.82
N SER A 732 24.17 31.19 -6.64
CA SER A 732 24.78 30.13 -7.45
C SER A 732 26.27 30.08 -7.12
N TYR A 733 26.83 28.89 -6.86
CA TYR A 733 28.18 28.77 -6.33
C TYR A 733 29.15 28.20 -7.37
N PHE A 734 30.29 28.88 -7.54
CA PHE A 734 31.40 28.45 -8.40
C PHE A 734 32.47 27.75 -7.56
N ASP A 735 33.16 26.78 -8.15
CA ASP A 735 34.21 25.96 -7.54
C ASP A 735 33.82 25.29 -6.20
N TYR A 736 32.52 25.13 -5.95
CA TYR A 736 31.97 24.68 -4.67
C TYR A 736 32.47 23.27 -4.36
N ARG A 737 33.27 23.14 -3.31
CA ARG A 737 33.93 21.89 -2.95
C ARG A 737 32.98 20.96 -2.21
N ILE A 738 32.97 19.70 -2.62
CA ILE A 738 32.15 18.63 -2.02
C ILE A 738 33.03 17.40 -1.73
N GLY A 739 32.75 16.73 -0.63
CA GLY A 739 33.44 15.49 -0.26
C GLY A 739 32.85 14.25 -0.95
N CYS A 740 33.68 13.27 -1.26
CA CYS A 740 33.32 11.99 -1.88
C CYS A 740 34.17 10.80 -1.37
N ARG A 741 33.63 9.58 -1.48
CA ARG A 741 34.19 8.33 -0.94
C ARG A 741 35.28 7.73 -1.83
N LYS A 742 35.07 7.73 -3.15
CA LYS A 742 35.99 7.12 -4.13
C LYS A 742 36.84 8.21 -4.80
N PRO A 743 38.14 7.97 -5.06
CA PRO A 743 38.93 8.83 -5.93
C PRO A 743 38.65 8.50 -7.39
N GLY A 744 38.95 9.43 -8.30
CA GLY A 744 38.88 9.24 -9.74
C GLY A 744 38.39 10.48 -10.48
N VAL A 745 37.60 10.25 -11.53
CA VAL A 745 36.89 11.27 -12.29
C VAL A 745 35.40 11.04 -12.10
N TYR A 746 34.66 12.11 -11.79
CA TYR A 746 33.20 12.11 -11.74
C TYR A 746 32.61 12.81 -12.98
N LYS A 747 31.47 12.32 -13.47
CA LYS A 747 30.67 12.93 -14.55
C LYS A 747 29.22 13.09 -14.13
N VAL A 748 28.54 14.08 -14.71
CA VAL A 748 27.10 14.30 -14.54
C VAL A 748 26.34 13.14 -15.16
N VAL A 749 25.40 12.56 -14.40
CA VAL A 749 24.50 11.48 -14.87
C VAL A 749 23.01 11.83 -14.76
N LEU A 750 22.66 12.86 -13.98
CA LEU A 750 21.38 13.56 -14.05
C LEU A 750 21.61 15.03 -13.66
N ASP A 751 21.03 15.95 -14.42
CA ASP A 751 21.08 17.38 -14.16
C ASP A 751 19.69 17.98 -14.37
N SER A 752 19.07 18.49 -13.30
CA SER A 752 17.76 19.15 -13.38
C SER A 752 17.77 20.50 -14.08
N ASP A 753 18.93 21.12 -14.31
CA ASP A 753 19.05 22.36 -15.07
C ASP A 753 19.09 22.14 -16.60
N ALA A 754 19.11 20.90 -17.09
CA ALA A 754 19.09 20.63 -18.52
C ALA A 754 17.82 21.19 -19.18
N GLY A 755 17.96 21.76 -20.39
CA GLY A 755 16.87 22.42 -21.12
C GLY A 755 15.68 21.51 -21.45
N LEU A 756 15.94 20.21 -21.67
CA LEU A 756 14.89 19.19 -21.83
C LEU A 756 13.91 19.18 -20.65
N PHE A 757 14.43 19.38 -19.43
CA PHE A 757 13.64 19.38 -18.20
C PHE A 757 13.08 20.78 -17.86
N GLY A 758 13.13 21.74 -18.78
CA GLY A 758 12.76 23.13 -18.54
C GLY A 758 13.75 23.90 -17.63
N GLY A 759 15.02 23.48 -17.58
CA GLY A 759 16.09 24.23 -16.91
C GLY A 759 16.86 25.19 -17.86
N PHE A 760 17.86 25.88 -17.34
CA PHE A 760 18.59 26.94 -18.05
C PHE A 760 19.87 26.47 -18.78
N SER A 761 20.18 25.18 -18.75
CA SER A 761 21.34 24.52 -19.39
C SER A 761 22.70 25.11 -19.01
N ARG A 762 22.87 25.50 -17.73
CA ARG A 762 24.07 26.17 -17.23
C ARG A 762 25.20 25.20 -16.84
N ILE A 763 24.95 23.89 -16.85
CA ILE A 763 25.91 22.85 -16.45
C ILE A 763 26.40 22.09 -17.69
N HIS A 764 27.71 21.96 -17.83
CA HIS A 764 28.34 21.36 -19.01
C HIS A 764 28.57 19.85 -18.81
N HIS A 765 27.67 19.01 -19.32
CA HIS A 765 27.66 17.55 -19.03
C HIS A 765 28.91 16.79 -19.47
N ALA A 766 29.68 17.31 -20.43
CA ALA A 766 30.95 16.74 -20.86
C ALA A 766 32.17 17.22 -20.03
N ALA A 767 31.95 17.93 -18.91
CA ALA A 767 33.01 18.28 -17.96
C ALA A 767 33.45 17.07 -17.13
N GLU A 768 34.73 17.03 -16.77
CA GLU A 768 35.34 15.98 -15.94
C GLU A 768 35.72 16.53 -14.57
N HIS A 769 35.13 15.96 -13.52
CA HIS A 769 35.32 16.40 -12.15
C HIS A 769 36.35 15.52 -11.44
N PHE A 770 37.61 15.93 -11.50
CA PHE A 770 38.74 15.21 -10.90
C PHE A 770 38.75 15.35 -9.37
N THR A 771 38.89 14.23 -8.66
CA THR A 771 39.04 14.23 -7.19
C THR A 771 40.46 14.60 -6.78
N ALA A 772 40.60 15.46 -5.76
CA ALA A 772 41.83 15.66 -5.02
C ALA A 772 41.88 14.79 -3.75
N ASP A 773 43.09 14.36 -3.37
CA ASP A 773 43.38 13.80 -2.05
C ASP A 773 43.38 14.93 -1.01
N CYS A 774 42.16 15.31 -0.62
CA CYS A 774 41.87 16.48 0.19
C CYS A 774 40.56 16.24 0.94
N SER A 775 40.68 15.94 2.24
CA SER A 775 39.53 15.64 3.09
C SER A 775 38.57 16.83 3.17
N HIS A 776 37.28 16.57 2.93
CA HIS A 776 36.21 17.57 3.01
C HIS A 776 34.93 16.88 3.50
N ASP A 777 34.16 17.54 4.36
CA ASP A 777 32.88 17.02 4.88
C ASP A 777 32.95 15.58 5.44
N ASN A 778 34.04 15.25 6.12
CA ASN A 778 34.36 13.91 6.64
C ASN A 778 34.42 12.81 5.56
N ARG A 779 34.74 13.17 4.32
CA ARG A 779 35.04 12.26 3.20
C ARG A 779 36.53 12.35 2.86
N PRO A 780 37.18 11.25 2.44
CA PRO A 780 38.62 11.23 2.17
C PRO A 780 39.03 12.12 0.98
N TYR A 781 38.21 12.13 -0.08
CA TYR A 781 38.49 12.87 -1.31
C TYR A 781 37.50 14.02 -1.50
N SER A 782 37.85 15.00 -2.33
CA SER A 782 36.92 16.07 -2.71
C SER A 782 37.13 16.54 -4.14
N PHE A 783 36.05 16.97 -4.78
CA PHE A 783 36.07 17.68 -6.08
C PHE A 783 35.26 18.98 -5.99
N SER A 784 35.43 19.85 -6.98
CA SER A 784 34.69 21.11 -7.09
C SER A 784 33.63 21.01 -8.19
N VAL A 785 32.49 21.65 -7.95
CA VAL A 785 31.33 21.70 -8.84
C VAL A 785 30.80 23.13 -8.98
N TYR A 786 30.14 23.41 -10.10
CA TYR A 786 29.30 24.59 -10.24
C TYR A 786 27.86 24.21 -9.86
N THR A 787 27.25 24.96 -8.92
CA THR A 787 25.91 24.67 -8.40
C THR A 787 24.97 25.87 -8.58
N PRO A 788 24.22 25.95 -9.69
CA PRO A 788 23.26 27.03 -9.89
C PRO A 788 22.13 27.01 -8.86
N SER A 789 21.54 28.18 -8.60
CA SER A 789 20.37 28.36 -7.76
C SER A 789 19.19 27.49 -8.23
N ARG A 790 18.52 26.84 -7.27
CA ARG A 790 17.44 25.87 -7.46
C ARG A 790 17.78 24.78 -8.48
N THR A 791 18.83 24.01 -8.18
CA THR A 791 19.19 22.81 -8.97
C THR A 791 19.48 21.61 -8.08
N CYS A 792 19.19 20.43 -8.60
CA CYS A 792 19.79 19.17 -8.19
C CYS A 792 20.59 18.55 -9.35
N VAL A 793 21.74 17.97 -9.00
CA VAL A 793 22.68 17.34 -9.94
C VAL A 793 23.21 16.07 -9.30
N VAL A 794 23.33 15.00 -10.10
CA VAL A 794 23.85 13.70 -9.66
C VAL A 794 25.09 13.37 -10.47
N TYR A 795 26.16 12.99 -9.77
CA TYR A 795 27.45 12.64 -10.34
C TYR A 795 27.75 11.16 -10.07
N ALA A 796 28.25 10.44 -11.07
CA ALA A 796 28.78 9.09 -10.92
C ALA A 796 30.29 9.10 -11.19
N PRO A 797 31.08 8.17 -10.59
CA PRO A 797 32.43 7.93 -11.06
C PRO A 797 32.40 7.41 -12.50
N VAL A 798 33.45 7.71 -13.27
CA VAL A 798 33.73 7.06 -14.55
C VAL A 798 34.31 5.67 -14.29
N GLU A 799 33.83 4.68 -15.04
CA GLU A 799 34.32 3.30 -15.07
C GLU A 799 35.61 3.15 -15.89
#